data_AF-A0A2H0BTD3-F1
#
_entry.id   AF-A0A2H0BTD3-F1
#
_cell.length_a   1.000
_cell.length_b   1.000
_cell.length_c   1.000
_cell.angle_alpha   90.00
_cell.angle_beta   90.00
_cell.angle_gamma   90.00
#
_symmetry.space_group_name_H-M   'P 1'
#
loop_
_entity.id
_entity.type
_entity.pdbx_description
1 polymer ?
#
loop_
_entity_poly.entity_id
_entity_poly.type
_entity_poly.pdbx_seq_one_letter_code
_entity_poly.pdbx_strand_id
1 'polypeptide(L)'
;MPQKRPRRKALPEWKRMNQRAELERRLASVLEVQIPKQQDENIEKAIPLQEVVSEEVSVSSSESPTDIGRLDAALVKTITTRGSKRTKKVSIRYEAHEASPHQIELVRLAHRIVWETRERIMDSVRYWRAPFLPPPGLDAFAAPGELRVHKVNPDAFITQFTPGDADEAYAKSFGWLSRAREPFIRWEHVTRERAAKGAVRKQPSALRHAEEEIVHTIESAKEIEEEIVQEAEADWGVPTLVPKIVPWRVLTGFLVLAVLVTAPAEAVHFGRSLSSSWAAVSSRGEAALQNIELAMNGDSLAQADAWRSVSEDFKASDRALNEANALAVALSKALPQTSTYYASARALLRSGNLTAQAAVALSQGMTRAFDEPARYPVDRLHVFVPYLEQATSLLDEAVQVAGEVEVNKLPASAKAKAGTLIDTLGSAQTSVREIVLLQTLAVQLLGDESQRRYLFIFQNPAELRPTGGFMGSLADVIVDRGEMRSITVPGGGPYDLRSQLTEHVKPPQPLSLIADRWEFQDANWFPDFYTSAEKIRWFWMKSGQPTIDGVISINADVMVELLKVTGPVEMPEYGKTIMADNFLLETQKAVELEYDRVENKPKKFIGDLMPRVLERLKQGKRDDMLKLAGLLSQSLEKKDIQVALFHKDEQALIERFGWGGRFQPTQGDALAVIDTNIAGQKSDTSIAEDVKIDTQIQTDGSVENTVTITRTNSAVKGELFHGANNVDYMRLYVPAGSELLEANGFSPPSDDLFKKPLEADQPDPTLAQTEQHVRKGPGGVVITDELGRTSFGGWVQLEPGETRTTVFHYRLPHTTFDMANALLTEGSKRDQTRAVYTMLLTSQSGKAGRTFAQHVQYPESWTTAWNNTGAGADLSGTWDHDSVNALVFSTNDSAKAGE
;
A
#
# COMPACT_ATOMS: atom_id res chain seq x y z
N MET A 1 -52.59 -50.41 -38.08
CA MET A 1 -51.50 -50.66 -39.06
C MET A 1 -51.97 -50.16 -40.42
N PRO A 2 -51.17 -49.36 -41.15
CA PRO A 2 -50.06 -49.85 -41.99
C PRO A 2 -48.77 -49.00 -41.83
N GLN A 3 -47.58 -49.58 -41.69
CA GLN A 3 -46.62 -50.07 -42.70
C GLN A 3 -45.89 -49.03 -43.58
N LYS A 4 -44.55 -49.12 -43.52
CA LYS A 4 -43.46 -48.35 -44.14
C LYS A 4 -43.43 -48.35 -45.66
N ARG A 5 -42.85 -47.29 -46.26
CA ARG A 5 -41.95 -47.30 -47.44
C ARG A 5 -41.04 -46.04 -47.43
N PRO A 6 -39.98 -45.92 -48.26
CA PRO A 6 -38.71 -46.64 -48.23
C PRO A 6 -37.47 -45.70 -48.19
N ARG A 7 -36.29 -46.24 -47.82
CA ARG A 7 -34.98 -45.56 -47.86
C ARG A 7 -34.56 -45.21 -49.30
N ARG A 8 -34.11 -43.98 -49.55
CA ARG A 8 -33.31 -43.61 -50.74
C ARG A 8 -31.82 -43.85 -50.48
N LYS A 9 -31.16 -44.51 -51.43
CA LYS A 9 -29.73 -44.88 -51.41
C LYS A 9 -28.83 -43.64 -51.49
N ALA A 10 -27.79 -43.60 -50.66
CA ALA A 10 -26.70 -42.64 -50.74
C ALA A 10 -25.79 -42.95 -51.95
N LEU A 11 -25.34 -41.90 -52.65
CA LEU A 11 -24.31 -41.99 -53.69
C LEU A 11 -22.95 -42.41 -53.07
N PRO A 12 -22.22 -43.37 -53.66
CA PRO A 12 -20.91 -43.82 -53.17
C PRO A 12 -19.86 -42.69 -53.13
N GLU A 13 -19.01 -42.67 -52.09
CA GLU A 13 -18.00 -41.62 -51.85
C GLU A 13 -17.03 -41.37 -53.01
N TRP A 14 -16.66 -42.41 -53.77
CA TRP A 14 -15.74 -42.28 -54.90
C TRP A 14 -16.31 -41.39 -56.03
N LYS A 15 -17.64 -41.33 -56.18
CA LYS A 15 -18.32 -40.44 -57.16
C LYS A 15 -18.35 -38.98 -56.71
N ARG A 16 -18.28 -38.70 -55.39
CA ARG A 16 -18.19 -37.34 -54.83
C ARG A 16 -16.75 -36.80 -54.84
N MET A 17 -15.75 -37.68 -54.66
CA MET A 17 -14.33 -37.29 -54.74
C MET A 17 -13.90 -36.89 -56.16
N ASN A 18 -14.44 -37.55 -57.21
CA ASN A 18 -14.14 -37.17 -58.60
C ASN A 18 -14.76 -35.83 -59.04
N GLN A 19 -15.88 -35.38 -58.46
CA GLN A 19 -16.45 -34.06 -58.74
C GLN A 19 -15.71 -32.93 -58.00
N ARG A 20 -15.12 -33.21 -56.84
CA ARG A 20 -14.32 -32.26 -56.07
C ARG A 20 -12.95 -31.98 -56.73
N ALA A 21 -12.29 -33.02 -57.24
CA ALA A 21 -11.02 -32.88 -57.97
C ALA A 21 -11.14 -32.19 -59.35
N GLU A 22 -12.34 -32.13 -59.92
CA GLU A 22 -12.67 -31.42 -61.17
C GLU A 22 -12.94 -29.93 -60.91
N LEU A 23 -13.53 -29.59 -59.75
CA LEU A 23 -13.78 -28.21 -59.31
C LEU A 23 -12.52 -27.53 -58.76
N GLU A 24 -11.66 -28.26 -58.04
CA GLU A 24 -10.38 -27.76 -57.54
C GLU A 24 -9.37 -27.47 -58.70
N ARG A 25 -9.48 -28.19 -59.83
CA ARG A 25 -8.71 -27.93 -61.07
C ARG A 25 -9.19 -26.69 -61.85
N ARG A 26 -10.44 -26.27 -61.70
CA ARG A 26 -11.02 -25.07 -62.33
C ARG A 26 -10.82 -23.80 -61.49
N LEU A 27 -10.59 -23.93 -60.19
CA LEU A 27 -10.32 -22.81 -59.29
C LEU A 27 -8.83 -22.38 -59.32
N ALA A 28 -7.93 -23.27 -59.72
CA ALA A 28 -6.49 -23.02 -59.83
C ALA A 28 -6.08 -22.28 -61.12
N SER A 29 -7.02 -21.97 -62.03
CA SER A 29 -6.73 -21.37 -63.34
C SER A 29 -7.15 -19.89 -63.48
N VAL A 30 -7.40 -19.17 -62.38
CA VAL A 30 -7.96 -17.79 -62.42
C VAL A 30 -7.14 -16.74 -61.64
N LEU A 31 -5.98 -17.08 -61.07
CA LEU A 31 -5.11 -16.09 -60.42
C LEU A 31 -3.64 -16.31 -60.79
N GLU A 32 -3.27 -15.87 -62.00
CA GLU A 32 -1.92 -15.40 -62.28
C GLU A 32 -1.99 -14.16 -63.19
N VAL A 33 -1.55 -13.02 -62.64
CA VAL A 33 -0.88 -11.97 -63.41
C VAL A 33 0.49 -11.80 -62.76
N GLN A 34 1.53 -12.20 -63.51
CA GLN A 34 2.95 -12.00 -63.23
C GLN A 34 3.35 -10.54 -63.51
N ILE A 35 4.49 -10.02 -63.01
CA ILE A 35 5.83 -9.97 -63.67
C ILE A 35 6.69 -8.99 -62.82
N PRO A 36 8.06 -8.96 -62.77
CA PRO A 36 9.12 -9.92 -63.13
C PRO A 36 10.21 -10.16 -62.04
N LYS A 37 11.02 -11.19 -62.32
CA LYS A 37 12.32 -11.57 -61.72
C LYS A 37 13.50 -10.68 -62.14
N GLN A 38 14.48 -10.57 -61.25
CA GLN A 38 15.94 -10.71 -61.50
C GLN A 38 16.48 -11.42 -60.23
N GLN A 39 16.90 -12.68 -60.21
CA GLN A 39 17.94 -13.42 -60.94
C GLN A 39 19.36 -12.96 -60.57
N ASP A 40 19.98 -13.68 -59.62
CA ASP A 40 21.28 -14.39 -59.75
C ASP A 40 21.55 -15.08 -58.39
N GLU A 41 21.46 -16.40 -58.29
CA GLU A 41 22.49 -17.41 -58.61
C GLU A 41 23.79 -17.31 -57.80
N ASN A 42 24.03 -18.42 -57.08
CA ASN A 42 25.27 -18.88 -56.46
C ASN A 42 25.82 -18.11 -55.26
N ILE A 43 25.88 -18.80 -54.12
CA ILE A 43 27.14 -19.24 -53.50
C ILE A 43 26.78 -20.29 -52.43
N GLU A 44 27.00 -21.57 -52.77
CA GLU A 44 27.54 -22.50 -51.79
C GLU A 44 28.92 -21.99 -51.39
N LYS A 45 29.13 -21.70 -50.10
CA LYS A 45 30.43 -21.83 -49.45
C LYS A 45 30.26 -21.78 -47.93
N ALA A 46 30.90 -22.75 -47.30
CA ALA A 46 31.11 -22.84 -45.87
C ALA A 46 31.47 -21.47 -45.27
N ILE A 47 30.77 -21.08 -44.20
CA ILE A 47 31.23 -20.01 -43.33
C ILE A 47 31.99 -20.69 -42.17
N PRO A 48 33.27 -20.35 -41.98
CA PRO A 48 34.14 -20.98 -40.99
C PRO A 48 33.73 -20.60 -39.57
N LEU A 49 34.15 -21.42 -38.60
CA LEU A 49 34.30 -21.04 -37.20
C LEU A 49 35.07 -19.72 -37.14
N GLN A 50 34.35 -18.60 -36.95
CA GLN A 50 35.00 -17.36 -36.57
C GLN A 50 35.40 -17.49 -35.10
N GLU A 51 36.71 -17.41 -34.86
CA GLU A 51 37.27 -17.08 -33.56
C GLU A 51 36.49 -15.90 -32.98
N VAL A 52 36.07 -16.08 -31.72
CA VAL A 52 35.62 -14.97 -30.90
C VAL A 52 36.82 -14.03 -30.73
N VAL A 53 36.88 -12.99 -31.55
CA VAL A 53 37.73 -11.84 -31.26
C VAL A 53 37.16 -11.21 -30.00
N SER A 54 37.87 -11.39 -28.89
CA SER A 54 37.67 -10.56 -27.71
C SER A 54 38.02 -9.14 -28.08
N GLU A 55 37.03 -8.25 -28.20
CA GLU A 55 37.30 -6.82 -28.14
C GLU A 55 37.80 -6.51 -26.72
N GLU A 56 39.11 -6.32 -26.57
CA GLU A 56 39.66 -5.64 -25.40
C GLU A 56 39.31 -4.16 -25.52
N VAL A 57 38.32 -3.71 -24.76
CA VAL A 57 38.07 -2.30 -24.54
C VAL A 57 39.01 -1.85 -23.42
N SER A 58 40.16 -1.28 -23.78
CA SER A 58 41.03 -0.59 -22.83
C SER A 58 40.46 0.81 -22.55
N VAL A 59 39.91 1.02 -21.36
CA VAL A 59 39.58 2.37 -20.88
C VAL A 59 40.86 2.97 -20.31
N SER A 60 41.38 4.04 -20.91
CA SER A 60 42.61 4.68 -20.42
C SER A 60 42.35 5.36 -19.07
N SER A 61 43.22 5.10 -18.10
CA SER A 61 43.13 5.50 -16.68
C SER A 61 43.37 6.99 -16.40
N SER A 62 42.90 7.91 -17.27
CA SER A 62 43.17 9.36 -17.13
C SER A 62 41.94 10.26 -17.03
N GLU A 63 40.75 9.73 -16.75
CA GLU A 63 39.54 10.55 -16.54
C GLU A 63 39.11 10.56 -15.07
N SER A 64 38.67 11.73 -14.59
CA SER A 64 38.53 12.03 -13.16
C SER A 64 37.37 11.29 -12.49
N PRO A 65 37.40 11.06 -11.15
CA PRO A 65 36.49 10.16 -10.43
C PRO A 65 35.00 10.54 -10.39
N THR A 66 34.57 11.61 -11.06
CA THR A 66 33.20 12.14 -11.00
C THR A 66 32.24 11.59 -12.07
N ASP A 67 32.68 10.69 -12.95
CA ASP A 67 31.85 10.22 -14.08
C ASP A 67 31.53 8.69 -14.02
N ILE A 68 31.31 8.15 -12.81
CA ILE A 68 30.88 6.75 -12.61
C ILE A 68 29.59 6.45 -13.39
N GLY A 69 28.66 7.41 -13.46
CA GLY A 69 27.42 7.27 -14.23
C GLY A 69 27.65 7.14 -15.75
N ARG A 70 28.75 7.68 -16.29
CA ARG A 70 29.13 7.49 -17.70
C ARG A 70 29.73 6.11 -17.96
N LEU A 71 30.50 5.57 -17.02
CA LEU A 71 31.04 4.21 -17.10
C LEU A 71 29.92 3.16 -17.01
N ASP A 72 28.96 3.35 -16.10
CA ASP A 72 27.78 2.49 -16.00
C ASP A 72 26.89 2.60 -17.24
N ALA A 73 26.67 3.81 -17.75
CA ALA A 73 25.92 4.02 -18.99
C ALA A 73 26.63 3.39 -20.20
N ALA A 74 27.95 3.45 -20.28
CA ALA A 74 28.73 2.79 -21.32
C ALA A 74 28.61 1.26 -21.21
N LEU A 75 28.76 0.69 -20.02
CA LEU A 75 28.61 -0.74 -19.76
C LEU A 75 27.20 -1.23 -20.14
N VAL A 76 26.16 -0.55 -19.67
CA VAL A 76 24.76 -0.83 -20.00
C VAL A 76 24.51 -0.74 -21.50
N LYS A 77 25.07 0.26 -22.20
CA LYS A 77 24.95 0.41 -23.66
C LYS A 77 25.65 -0.71 -24.43
N THR A 78 26.74 -1.27 -23.90
CA THR A 78 27.43 -2.44 -24.46
C THR A 78 26.57 -3.71 -24.34
N ILE A 79 25.80 -3.85 -23.25
CA ILE A 79 24.94 -5.00 -22.98
C ILE A 79 23.58 -4.90 -23.71
N THR A 80 23.11 -3.68 -24.00
CA THR A 80 21.77 -3.41 -24.55
C THR A 80 21.72 -3.10 -26.05
N THR A 81 22.80 -3.29 -26.81
CA THR A 81 22.76 -3.06 -28.27
C THR A 81 21.68 -3.92 -28.93
N ARG A 82 20.70 -3.22 -29.53
CA ARG A 82 19.44 -3.74 -30.07
C ARG A 82 19.64 -5.00 -30.91
N GLY A 83 18.92 -6.07 -30.52
CA GLY A 83 18.52 -7.13 -31.44
C GLY A 83 19.18 -8.50 -31.30
N SER A 84 20.07 -8.74 -30.33
CA SER A 84 20.64 -10.08 -30.13
C SER A 84 19.80 -10.95 -29.19
N LYS A 85 19.13 -11.99 -29.73
CA LYS A 85 18.47 -13.07 -28.95
C LYS A 85 19.45 -14.09 -28.33
N ARG A 86 20.74 -13.78 -28.22
CA ARG A 86 21.76 -14.69 -27.63
C ARG A 86 22.50 -14.04 -26.46
N THR A 87 22.72 -14.83 -25.42
CA THR A 87 23.52 -14.55 -24.22
C THR A 87 24.95 -14.17 -24.63
N LYS A 88 25.41 -12.96 -24.27
CA LYS A 88 26.81 -12.55 -24.47
C LYS A 88 27.62 -12.79 -23.19
N LYS A 89 28.85 -13.28 -23.35
CA LYS A 89 29.84 -13.36 -22.27
C LYS A 89 30.56 -12.02 -22.17
N VAL A 90 30.64 -11.45 -20.97
CA VAL A 90 31.42 -10.24 -20.71
C VAL A 90 32.50 -10.60 -19.68
N SER A 91 33.76 -10.30 -19.98
CA SER A 91 34.87 -10.45 -19.03
C SER A 91 35.09 -9.13 -18.30
N ILE A 92 35.09 -9.17 -16.97
CA ILE A 92 35.41 -8.02 -16.11
C ILE A 92 36.83 -8.23 -15.60
N ARG A 93 37.75 -7.30 -15.89
CA ARG A 93 39.08 -7.27 -15.28
C ARG A 93 39.06 -6.28 -14.12
N TYR A 94 39.59 -6.69 -12.98
CA TYR A 94 39.84 -5.83 -11.83
C TYR A 94 41.26 -5.27 -11.94
N GLU A 95 41.39 -3.95 -12.09
CA GLU A 95 42.65 -3.26 -11.83
C GLU A 95 42.58 -2.61 -10.45
N ALA A 96 43.63 -2.83 -9.64
CA ALA A 96 43.74 -2.27 -8.31
C ALA A 96 43.89 -0.75 -8.39
N HIS A 97 43.02 -0.02 -7.70
CA HIS A 97 43.05 1.43 -7.54
C HIS A 97 43.16 1.76 -6.04
N GLU A 98 43.74 2.91 -5.71
CA GLU A 98 43.87 3.35 -4.32
C GLU A 98 42.50 3.51 -3.66
N ALA A 99 42.41 3.17 -2.37
CA ALA A 99 41.18 3.14 -1.62
C ALA A 99 40.53 4.55 -1.53
N SER A 100 39.28 4.64 -1.98
CA SER A 100 38.45 5.83 -1.80
C SER A 100 38.18 6.09 -0.30
N PRO A 101 38.20 7.35 0.18
CA PRO A 101 37.81 7.70 1.55
C PRO A 101 36.30 7.60 1.81
N HIS A 102 35.51 7.05 0.89
CA HIS A 102 34.08 6.82 1.06
C HIS A 102 33.84 5.32 1.21
N GLN A 103 33.67 4.87 2.45
CA GLN A 103 33.31 3.49 2.77
C GLN A 103 31.93 3.18 2.18
N ILE A 104 31.88 2.27 1.22
CA ILE A 104 30.66 1.57 0.83
C ILE A 104 30.63 0.27 1.62
N GLU A 105 29.70 0.17 2.57
CA GLU A 105 29.44 -1.06 3.31
C GLU A 105 28.47 -1.94 2.50
N LEU A 106 28.98 -3.01 1.89
CA LEU A 106 28.17 -3.99 1.16
C LEU A 106 27.51 -4.97 2.13
N VAL A 107 26.22 -4.78 2.38
CA VAL A 107 25.38 -5.70 3.17
C VAL A 107 24.84 -6.82 2.26
N ARG A 108 25.45 -8.01 2.39
CA ARG A 108 25.00 -9.37 1.98
C ARG A 108 24.11 -9.54 0.73
N LEU A 109 24.73 -10.08 -0.33
CA LEU A 109 24.13 -11.03 -1.28
C LEU A 109 24.04 -12.42 -0.61
N ALA A 110 22.84 -12.91 -0.33
CA ALA A 110 22.63 -14.31 0.03
C ALA A 110 22.38 -15.14 -1.25
N HIS A 111 23.28 -16.10 -1.50
CA HIS A 111 23.16 -17.13 -2.54
C HIS A 111 21.94 -18.02 -2.30
N ARG A 112 21.13 -18.25 -3.34
CA ARG A 112 20.30 -19.46 -3.44
C ARG A 112 21.07 -20.49 -4.29
N ILE A 113 21.66 -21.47 -3.63
CA ILE A 113 22.13 -22.71 -4.25
C ILE A 113 20.90 -23.43 -4.82
N VAL A 114 20.94 -23.76 -6.11
CA VAL A 114 19.91 -24.54 -6.79
C VAL A 114 20.07 -26.02 -6.39
N TRP A 115 19.03 -26.60 -5.80
CA TRP A 115 18.88 -28.04 -5.62
C TRP A 115 18.52 -28.69 -6.97
N GLU A 116 19.51 -29.03 -7.78
CA GLU A 116 19.33 -29.98 -8.87
C GLU A 116 19.84 -31.36 -8.45
N THR A 117 19.07 -32.40 -8.80
CA THR A 117 19.28 -33.86 -8.62
C THR A 117 18.89 -34.51 -7.28
N ARG A 118 17.58 -34.61 -7.04
CA ARG A 118 17.00 -35.54 -6.04
C ARG A 118 17.05 -37.03 -6.44
N GLU A 119 17.43 -37.39 -7.67
CA GLU A 119 17.29 -38.78 -8.16
C GLU A 119 18.56 -39.64 -8.20
N ARG A 120 19.72 -39.18 -7.73
CA ARG A 120 20.96 -39.98 -7.88
C ARG A 120 21.82 -40.21 -6.64
N ILE A 121 21.38 -39.77 -5.45
CA ILE A 121 22.14 -39.90 -4.18
C ILE A 121 21.38 -40.72 -3.12
N MET A 122 20.16 -41.20 -3.41
CA MET A 122 19.46 -42.13 -2.51
C MET A 122 20.10 -43.53 -2.44
N ASP A 123 21.10 -43.81 -3.29
CA ASP A 123 21.74 -45.14 -3.39
C ASP A 123 23.11 -45.26 -2.71
N SER A 124 23.58 -44.25 -1.97
CA SER A 124 24.83 -44.39 -1.22
C SER A 124 24.76 -43.81 0.20
N VAL A 125 24.64 -44.72 1.17
CA VAL A 125 25.32 -44.65 2.48
C VAL A 125 24.65 -43.68 3.47
N ARG A 126 23.62 -44.09 4.24
CA ARG A 126 23.70 -44.90 5.47
C ARG A 126 25.03 -44.69 6.22
N TYR A 127 24.98 -44.06 7.39
CA TYR A 127 26.04 -43.81 8.41
C TYR A 127 26.53 -42.36 8.54
N TRP A 128 25.95 -41.66 9.54
CA TRP A 128 26.64 -40.85 10.56
C TRP A 128 27.05 -39.37 10.31
N ARG A 129 27.41 -38.73 11.43
CA ARG A 129 27.21 -37.33 11.89
C ARG A 129 27.99 -36.21 11.19
N ALA A 130 27.45 -34.99 11.33
CA ALA A 130 28.06 -33.71 10.98
C ALA A 130 29.40 -33.45 11.69
N PRO A 131 30.44 -33.00 10.96
CA PRO A 131 31.51 -32.19 11.51
C PRO A 131 31.36 -30.72 11.08
N PHE A 132 31.52 -29.84 12.06
CA PHE A 132 31.74 -28.41 11.94
C PHE A 132 32.83 -28.10 10.89
N LEU A 133 32.59 -27.15 9.97
CA LEU A 133 33.62 -26.55 9.11
C LEU A 133 33.57 -25.02 9.26
N PRO A 134 34.73 -24.34 9.42
CA PRO A 134 34.80 -22.89 9.55
C PRO A 134 34.47 -22.20 8.21
N PRO A 135 34.07 -20.92 8.20
CA PRO A 135 33.78 -20.18 6.98
C PRO A 135 35.02 -20.10 6.07
N PRO A 136 34.86 -20.17 4.73
CA PRO A 136 35.98 -20.07 3.80
C PRO A 136 36.58 -18.66 3.83
N GLY A 137 37.92 -18.59 3.78
CA GLY A 137 38.68 -17.35 3.68
C GLY A 137 38.55 -16.67 2.31
N LEU A 138 38.99 -15.41 2.26
CA LEU A 138 38.93 -14.47 1.13
C LEU A 138 39.50 -14.99 -0.21
N ASP A 139 40.22 -16.12 -0.21
CA ASP A 139 40.85 -16.70 -1.40
C ASP A 139 39.84 -17.31 -2.40
N ALA A 140 38.57 -17.50 -1.99
CA ALA A 140 37.50 -17.99 -2.86
C ALA A 140 37.01 -16.94 -3.89
N PHE A 141 37.42 -15.67 -3.79
CA PHE A 141 37.06 -14.61 -4.73
C PHE A 141 38.02 -14.46 -5.92
N ALA A 142 39.14 -15.20 -5.96
CA ALA A 142 40.18 -15.02 -6.97
C ALA A 142 40.01 -15.86 -8.25
N ALA A 143 38.92 -16.61 -8.41
CA ALA A 143 38.66 -17.36 -9.65
C ALA A 143 37.77 -16.53 -10.61
N PRO A 144 38.16 -16.37 -11.89
CA PRO A 144 37.36 -15.61 -12.86
C PRO A 144 36.07 -16.38 -13.19
N GLY A 145 34.97 -16.00 -12.55
CA GLY A 145 33.64 -16.55 -12.81
C GLY A 145 32.92 -15.80 -13.93
N GLU A 146 32.62 -16.48 -15.03
CA GLU A 146 31.83 -15.93 -16.14
C GLU A 146 30.36 -15.72 -15.73
N LEU A 147 29.87 -14.48 -15.79
CA LEU A 147 28.45 -14.16 -15.58
C LEU A 147 27.63 -14.39 -16.86
N ARG A 148 26.61 -15.25 -16.79
CA ARG A 148 25.60 -15.40 -17.84
C ARG A 148 24.28 -14.79 -17.36
N VAL A 149 23.90 -13.66 -17.95
CA VAL A 149 22.61 -13.02 -17.67
C VAL A 149 21.53 -13.63 -18.55
N HIS A 150 20.58 -14.34 -17.96
CA HIS A 150 19.33 -14.68 -18.62
C HIS A 150 18.30 -13.57 -18.38
N LYS A 151 17.83 -12.99 -19.48
CA LYS A 151 16.60 -12.20 -19.66
C LYS A 151 16.20 -11.34 -18.43
N VAL A 152 16.73 -10.12 -18.38
CA VAL A 152 16.17 -9.07 -17.52
C VAL A 152 14.74 -8.81 -17.99
N ASN A 153 13.77 -8.96 -17.09
CA ASN A 153 12.38 -8.56 -17.35
C ASN A 153 12.26 -7.06 -17.01
N PRO A 154 12.11 -6.17 -18.01
CA PRO A 154 11.99 -4.73 -17.77
C PRO A 154 10.72 -4.37 -16.99
N ASP A 155 9.69 -5.21 -17.07
CA ASP A 155 8.38 -4.95 -16.47
C ASP A 155 8.40 -5.08 -14.94
N ALA A 156 9.43 -5.71 -14.37
CA ALA A 156 9.60 -5.84 -12.92
C ALA A 156 10.05 -4.54 -12.24
N PHE A 157 10.54 -3.55 -13.01
CA PHE A 157 10.84 -2.20 -12.50
C PHE A 157 9.64 -1.25 -12.64
N ILE A 158 8.78 -1.48 -13.65
CA ILE A 158 7.64 -0.60 -13.97
C ILE A 158 6.47 -0.79 -12.98
N THR A 159 6.37 -1.95 -12.34
CA THR A 159 5.29 -2.26 -11.38
C THR A 159 5.48 -1.64 -9.98
N GLN A 160 6.59 -0.96 -9.73
CA GLN A 160 6.88 -0.37 -8.42
C GLN A 160 6.45 1.11 -8.31
N PHE A 161 6.08 1.80 -9.41
CA PHE A 161 5.91 3.27 -9.40
C PHE A 161 4.83 3.86 -10.32
N THR A 162 3.75 3.12 -10.65
CA THR A 162 2.59 3.74 -11.35
C THR A 162 1.39 3.88 -10.39
N PRO A 163 0.82 5.07 -10.19
CA PRO A 163 -0.12 5.32 -9.10
C PRO A 163 -1.53 4.87 -9.43
N GLY A 164 -2.04 3.91 -8.65
CA GLY A 164 -3.46 3.86 -8.31
C GLY A 164 -3.81 4.95 -7.30
N ASP A 165 -5.09 5.04 -6.97
CA ASP A 165 -5.67 6.00 -6.01
C ASP A 165 -4.78 6.10 -4.75
N ALA A 166 -4.45 7.29 -4.26
CA ALA A 166 -3.37 7.44 -3.28
C ALA A 166 -3.82 7.17 -1.84
N ASP A 167 -5.11 7.28 -1.55
CA ASP A 167 -5.70 6.67 -0.35
C ASP A 167 -5.69 5.15 -0.47
N GLU A 168 -5.85 4.61 -1.68
CA GLU A 168 -5.64 3.19 -1.95
C GLU A 168 -4.15 2.82 -1.90
N ALA A 169 -3.20 3.68 -2.26
CA ALA A 169 -1.76 3.43 -2.21
C ALA A 169 -1.18 3.56 -0.80
N TYR A 170 -1.68 4.52 0.00
CA TYR A 170 -1.39 4.65 1.42
C TYR A 170 -2.07 3.54 2.22
N ALA A 171 -3.37 3.27 1.97
CA ALA A 171 -4.05 2.13 2.56
C ALA A 171 -3.37 0.82 2.14
N LYS A 172 -3.05 0.57 0.85
CA LYS A 172 -2.30 -0.58 0.29
C LYS A 172 -0.85 -0.68 0.76
N SER A 173 -0.26 0.38 1.29
CA SER A 173 1.10 0.32 1.82
C SER A 173 1.13 0.22 3.35
N PHE A 174 0.13 0.76 4.08
CA PHE A 174 0.24 0.97 5.53
C PHE A 174 -1.00 0.59 6.38
N GLY A 175 -2.22 0.47 5.84
CA GLY A 175 -3.42 0.12 6.64
C GLY A 175 -3.90 -1.32 6.44
N TRP A 176 -3.81 -2.20 7.44
CA TRP A 176 -4.17 -3.63 7.24
C TRP A 176 -5.64 -3.99 7.55
N LEU A 177 -6.37 -3.23 8.36
CA LEU A 177 -7.80 -3.47 8.66
C LEU A 177 -8.79 -2.77 7.73
N SER A 178 -8.44 -1.61 7.20
CA SER A 178 -9.25 -0.90 6.19
C SER A 178 -9.37 -1.73 4.92
N ARG A 179 -8.28 -2.43 4.53
CA ARG A 179 -8.23 -3.40 3.43
C ARG A 179 -9.10 -4.65 3.60
N ALA A 180 -9.65 -4.88 4.79
CA ALA A 180 -10.56 -6.00 5.07
C ALA A 180 -12.04 -5.59 5.21
N ARG A 181 -12.37 -4.27 5.13
CA ARG A 181 -13.70 -3.75 5.54
C ARG A 181 -14.51 -2.93 4.52
N GLU A 182 -14.05 -2.71 3.29
CA GLU A 182 -14.93 -2.11 2.27
C GLU A 182 -15.68 -3.21 1.50
N PRO A 183 -17.01 -3.36 1.73
CA PRO A 183 -17.96 -2.51 1.04
C PRO A 183 -19.17 -2.12 1.92
N PHE A 184 -19.10 -1.01 2.64
CA PHE A 184 -20.27 -0.47 3.35
C PHE A 184 -20.26 1.07 3.37
N ILE A 185 -20.96 1.71 2.41
CA ILE A 185 -21.93 2.81 2.61
C ILE A 185 -22.63 3.16 1.27
N ARG A 186 -23.86 3.63 1.42
CA ARG A 186 -25.02 3.57 0.52
C ARG A 186 -25.01 4.53 -0.67
N TRP A 187 -25.69 4.06 -1.72
CA TRP A 187 -26.21 4.83 -2.84
C TRP A 187 -27.39 5.71 -2.41
N GLU A 188 -27.28 7.03 -2.52
CA GLU A 188 -28.44 7.92 -2.64
C GLU A 188 -28.53 8.45 -4.08
N HIS A 189 -29.70 8.20 -4.69
CA HIS A 189 -30.05 8.67 -6.02
C HIS A 189 -30.27 10.20 -6.01
N VAL A 190 -29.53 10.93 -6.84
CA VAL A 190 -29.96 12.27 -7.31
C VAL A 190 -30.10 12.23 -8.82
N THR A 191 -31.33 12.05 -9.29
CA THR A 191 -31.74 12.34 -10.65
C THR A 191 -31.80 13.85 -10.85
N ARG A 192 -31.01 14.40 -11.77
CA ARG A 192 -31.23 15.75 -12.31
C ARG A 192 -31.67 15.66 -13.77
N GLU A 193 -32.97 15.82 -13.98
CA GLU A 193 -33.53 16.19 -15.28
C GLU A 193 -33.95 17.67 -15.25
N ARG A 194 -33.62 18.36 -16.35
CA ARG A 194 -34.06 19.71 -16.81
C ARG A 194 -33.54 20.96 -16.06
N ALA A 195 -32.67 21.70 -16.75
CA ALA A 195 -33.05 22.98 -17.37
C ALA A 195 -31.89 23.55 -18.21
N ALA A 196 -31.93 23.37 -19.53
CA ALA A 196 -31.27 24.27 -20.48
C ALA A 196 -32.02 24.22 -21.82
N LYS A 197 -33.21 24.82 -21.86
CA LYS A 197 -33.81 25.32 -23.09
C LYS A 197 -33.43 26.79 -23.21
N GLY A 198 -32.71 27.14 -24.27
CA GLY A 198 -32.65 28.52 -24.73
C GLY A 198 -31.27 28.96 -25.20
N ALA A 199 -30.96 28.71 -26.48
CA ALA A 199 -30.26 29.67 -27.35
C ALA A 199 -30.04 29.04 -28.73
N VAL A 200 -30.99 29.30 -29.65
CA VAL A 200 -30.73 29.24 -31.09
C VAL A 200 -30.37 30.65 -31.53
N ARG A 201 -29.14 30.89 -32.00
CA ARG A 201 -28.90 31.57 -33.31
C ARG A 201 -27.42 31.76 -33.70
N LYS A 202 -27.21 31.50 -35.00
CA LYS A 202 -26.20 32.00 -35.96
C LYS A 202 -24.96 31.11 -36.21
N GLN A 203 -25.05 30.31 -37.27
CA GLN A 203 -23.91 29.87 -38.08
C GLN A 203 -23.88 30.61 -39.44
N PRO A 204 -22.70 30.80 -40.08
CA PRO A 204 -22.51 31.57 -41.31
C PRO A 204 -22.81 30.78 -42.61
N SER A 205 -22.99 31.53 -43.69
CA SER A 205 -23.55 31.19 -45.02
C SER A 205 -22.76 30.22 -45.91
N ALA A 206 -21.78 29.46 -45.40
CA ALA A 206 -21.02 28.49 -46.19
C ALA A 206 -21.66 27.08 -46.24
N LEU A 207 -22.72 26.83 -45.47
CA LEU A 207 -23.42 25.54 -45.40
C LEU A 207 -24.69 25.44 -46.29
N ARG A 208 -25.11 26.54 -46.94
CA ARG A 208 -26.32 26.52 -47.80
C ARG A 208 -26.11 25.93 -49.20
N HIS A 209 -24.92 26.06 -49.78
CA HIS A 209 -24.68 25.48 -51.12
C HIS A 209 -24.41 23.97 -51.10
N ALA A 210 -24.06 23.38 -49.97
CA ALA A 210 -23.99 21.92 -49.83
C ALA A 210 -25.38 21.30 -49.58
N GLU A 211 -26.33 22.05 -49.00
CA GLU A 211 -27.71 21.60 -48.83
C GLU A 211 -28.51 21.62 -50.16
N GLU A 212 -28.28 22.61 -51.03
CA GLU A 212 -29.01 22.72 -52.31
C GLU A 212 -28.64 21.62 -53.33
N GLU A 213 -27.39 21.13 -53.32
CA GLU A 213 -26.94 20.04 -54.22
C GLU A 213 -27.43 18.66 -53.74
N ILE A 214 -27.61 18.49 -52.42
CA ILE A 214 -28.19 17.28 -51.81
C ILE A 214 -29.71 17.22 -52.05
N VAL A 215 -30.41 18.37 -52.02
CA VAL A 215 -31.86 18.45 -52.27
C VAL A 215 -32.21 18.11 -53.73
N HIS A 216 -31.43 18.57 -54.72
CA HIS A 216 -31.66 18.21 -56.13
C HIS A 216 -31.42 16.71 -56.39
N THR A 217 -30.47 16.09 -55.69
CA THR A 217 -30.18 14.65 -55.79
C THR A 217 -31.31 13.79 -55.16
N ILE A 218 -31.99 14.33 -54.15
CA ILE A 218 -33.13 13.68 -53.49
C ILE A 218 -34.43 13.82 -54.31
N GLU A 219 -34.63 14.92 -55.03
CA GLU A 219 -35.80 15.10 -55.91
C GLU A 219 -35.72 14.25 -57.19
N SER A 220 -34.52 14.03 -57.74
CA SER A 220 -34.32 13.12 -58.89
C SER A 220 -34.52 11.64 -58.54
N ALA A 221 -34.33 11.26 -57.27
CA ALA A 221 -34.58 9.90 -56.78
C ALA A 221 -36.08 9.61 -56.56
N LYS A 222 -36.91 10.65 -56.39
CA LYS A 222 -38.36 10.54 -56.19
C LYS A 222 -39.16 10.30 -57.47
N GLU A 223 -38.76 10.89 -58.60
CA GLU A 223 -39.45 10.64 -59.89
C GLU A 223 -39.25 9.21 -60.40
N ILE A 224 -38.11 8.57 -60.09
CA ILE A 224 -37.84 7.16 -60.43
C ILE A 224 -38.62 6.20 -59.51
N GLU A 225 -38.88 6.62 -58.27
CA GLU A 225 -39.66 5.85 -57.29
C GLU A 225 -41.17 5.87 -57.61
N GLU A 226 -41.70 6.97 -58.16
CA GLU A 226 -43.11 7.10 -58.58
C GLU A 226 -43.46 6.27 -59.84
N GLU A 227 -42.51 6.07 -60.76
CA GLU A 227 -42.69 5.23 -61.95
C GLU A 227 -42.75 3.73 -61.61
N ILE A 228 -41.95 3.30 -60.63
CA ILE A 228 -41.90 1.90 -60.14
C ILE A 228 -43.15 1.54 -59.31
N VAL A 229 -43.74 2.53 -58.62
CA VAL A 229 -44.97 2.34 -57.82
C VAL A 229 -46.22 2.23 -58.71
N GLN A 230 -46.29 2.95 -59.84
CA GLN A 230 -47.43 2.84 -60.77
C GLN A 230 -47.48 1.50 -61.54
N GLU A 231 -46.33 0.86 -61.79
CA GLU A 231 -46.30 -0.49 -62.38
C GLU A 231 -46.74 -1.58 -61.39
N ALA A 232 -46.48 -1.40 -60.08
CA ALA A 232 -46.82 -2.37 -59.06
C ALA A 232 -48.30 -2.35 -58.64
N GLU A 233 -49.01 -1.22 -58.78
CA GLU A 233 -50.43 -1.09 -58.45
C GLU A 233 -51.38 -1.66 -59.51
N ALA A 234 -50.91 -1.92 -60.73
CA ALA A 234 -51.71 -2.48 -61.81
C ALA A 234 -51.95 -4.01 -61.71
N ASP A 235 -51.09 -4.75 -61.02
CA ASP A 235 -51.11 -6.23 -61.08
C ASP A 235 -51.86 -6.94 -59.92
N TRP A 236 -52.14 -6.29 -58.77
CA TRP A 236 -52.59 -7.03 -57.56
C TRP A 236 -53.67 -6.36 -56.67
N GLY A 237 -54.52 -5.50 -57.21
CA GLY A 237 -55.43 -4.61 -56.46
C GLY A 237 -56.17 -5.18 -55.23
N VAL A 238 -55.86 -4.65 -54.04
CA VAL A 238 -56.76 -4.47 -52.86
C VAL A 238 -56.26 -3.27 -52.02
N PRO A 239 -57.14 -2.34 -51.58
CA PRO A 239 -56.76 -1.00 -51.07
C PRO A 239 -56.45 -0.93 -49.56
N THR A 240 -55.59 0.03 -49.23
CA THR A 240 -55.21 0.50 -47.89
C THR A 240 -56.30 1.33 -47.22
N LEU A 241 -56.50 1.16 -45.90
CA LEU A 241 -56.94 2.25 -45.02
C LEU A 241 -56.34 2.13 -43.61
N VAL A 242 -55.94 3.30 -43.11
CA VAL A 242 -54.96 3.63 -42.06
C VAL A 242 -55.70 4.38 -40.94
N PRO A 243 -55.40 4.17 -39.62
CA PRO A 243 -54.44 5.06 -38.95
C PRO A 243 -53.53 4.47 -37.83
N LYS A 244 -52.27 4.95 -37.86
CA LYS A 244 -51.33 5.29 -36.75
C LYS A 244 -50.35 4.23 -36.15
N ILE A 245 -49.15 4.22 -36.74
CA ILE A 245 -47.74 4.08 -36.24
C ILE A 245 -47.31 2.81 -35.42
N VAL A 246 -46.02 2.43 -35.60
CA VAL A 246 -45.03 1.73 -34.74
C VAL A 246 -44.59 0.28 -35.18
N PRO A 247 -43.52 -0.34 -34.60
CA PRO A 247 -42.20 -0.63 -35.15
C PRO A 247 -41.95 -2.11 -35.52
N TRP A 248 -42.58 -2.64 -36.58
CA TRP A 248 -42.55 -4.10 -36.85
C TRP A 248 -41.72 -4.54 -38.07
N ARG A 249 -41.13 -3.64 -38.86
CA ARG A 249 -40.28 -4.00 -40.02
C ARG A 249 -38.81 -4.33 -39.71
N VAL A 250 -38.27 -3.87 -38.58
CA VAL A 250 -37.05 -4.47 -37.98
C VAL A 250 -37.36 -5.87 -37.45
N LEU A 251 -38.59 -6.10 -36.96
CA LEU A 251 -39.07 -7.42 -36.55
C LEU A 251 -39.28 -8.37 -37.74
N THR A 252 -39.63 -7.89 -38.94
CA THR A 252 -39.78 -8.75 -40.13
C THR A 252 -38.45 -9.09 -40.79
N GLY A 253 -37.46 -8.19 -40.78
CA GLY A 253 -36.07 -8.52 -41.13
C GLY A 253 -35.44 -9.52 -40.14
N PHE A 254 -35.75 -9.36 -38.85
CA PHE A 254 -35.40 -10.33 -37.80
C PHE A 254 -36.16 -11.66 -37.96
N LEU A 255 -37.42 -11.66 -38.40
CA LEU A 255 -38.21 -12.88 -38.64
C LEU A 255 -37.83 -13.62 -39.93
N VAL A 256 -37.37 -12.94 -40.99
CA VAL A 256 -36.87 -13.59 -42.22
C VAL A 256 -35.46 -14.15 -42.01
N LEU A 257 -34.60 -13.48 -41.22
CA LEU A 257 -33.33 -14.04 -40.74
C LEU A 257 -33.57 -15.20 -39.74
N ALA A 258 -34.62 -15.12 -38.91
CA ALA A 258 -35.05 -16.20 -38.03
C ALA A 258 -35.70 -17.39 -38.79
N VAL A 259 -36.25 -17.18 -39.99
CA VAL A 259 -36.78 -18.25 -40.88
C VAL A 259 -35.68 -18.91 -41.70
N LEU A 260 -34.61 -18.20 -42.07
CA LEU A 260 -33.42 -18.78 -42.74
C LEU A 260 -32.48 -19.51 -41.76
N VAL A 261 -32.62 -19.31 -40.44
CA VAL A 261 -31.87 -20.01 -39.38
C VAL A 261 -32.63 -21.22 -38.79
N THR A 262 -33.80 -21.55 -39.33
CA THR A 262 -34.46 -22.84 -39.09
C THR A 262 -34.35 -23.70 -40.37
N ALA A 263 -33.54 -24.76 -40.49
CA ALA A 263 -32.83 -25.54 -39.48
C ALA A 263 -31.77 -26.44 -40.18
N PRO A 264 -30.68 -26.84 -39.51
CA PRO A 264 -30.74 -28.14 -38.86
C PRO A 264 -31.23 -27.94 -37.44
N ALA A 265 -31.93 -28.93 -36.89
CA ALA A 265 -32.44 -28.90 -35.51
C ALA A 265 -31.37 -28.51 -34.47
N GLU A 266 -30.09 -28.60 -34.83
CA GLU A 266 -28.95 -28.10 -34.07
C GLU A 266 -28.93 -26.57 -33.91
N ALA A 267 -29.26 -25.72 -34.89
CA ALA A 267 -29.13 -24.25 -34.77
C ALA A 267 -30.16 -23.58 -33.81
N VAL A 268 -31.37 -24.13 -33.72
CA VAL A 268 -32.39 -23.70 -32.73
C VAL A 268 -32.11 -24.31 -31.35
N HIS A 269 -31.61 -25.54 -31.30
CA HIS A 269 -31.00 -26.08 -30.08
C HIS A 269 -29.80 -25.25 -29.63
N PHE A 270 -29.07 -24.63 -30.56
CA PHE A 270 -27.83 -23.91 -30.36
C PHE A 270 -28.05 -22.43 -30.01
N GLY A 271 -29.04 -21.74 -30.58
CA GLY A 271 -29.46 -20.42 -30.08
C GLY A 271 -30.06 -20.51 -28.68
N ARG A 272 -30.81 -21.59 -28.39
CA ARG A 272 -31.28 -21.93 -27.04
C ARG A 272 -30.15 -22.40 -26.13
N SER A 273 -29.15 -23.14 -26.65
CA SER A 273 -27.99 -23.57 -25.85
C SER A 273 -27.04 -22.40 -25.58
N LEU A 274 -26.92 -21.43 -26.49
CA LEU A 274 -26.13 -20.23 -26.27
C LEU A 274 -26.82 -19.30 -25.27
N SER A 275 -28.14 -19.08 -25.40
CA SER A 275 -28.88 -18.32 -24.40
C SER A 275 -28.93 -19.02 -23.06
N SER A 276 -29.01 -20.36 -23.02
CA SER A 276 -28.94 -21.13 -21.78
C SER A 276 -27.54 -21.19 -21.20
N SER A 277 -26.49 -21.22 -22.03
CA SER A 277 -25.10 -21.19 -21.58
C SER A 277 -24.73 -19.81 -21.06
N TRP A 278 -25.16 -18.73 -21.72
CA TRP A 278 -25.00 -17.36 -21.22
C TRP A 278 -25.86 -17.10 -19.99
N ALA A 279 -27.11 -17.56 -19.94
CA ALA A 279 -27.92 -17.49 -18.74
C ALA A 279 -27.32 -18.32 -17.61
N ALA A 280 -26.72 -19.48 -17.89
CA ALA A 280 -26.01 -20.28 -16.90
C ALA A 280 -24.73 -19.60 -16.41
N VAL A 281 -23.93 -19.01 -17.29
CA VAL A 281 -22.72 -18.24 -16.92
C VAL A 281 -23.10 -16.98 -16.13
N SER A 282 -24.14 -16.24 -16.52
CA SER A 282 -24.61 -15.04 -15.82
C SER A 282 -25.21 -15.40 -14.46
N SER A 283 -26.11 -16.38 -14.39
CA SER A 283 -26.73 -16.82 -13.13
C SER A 283 -25.71 -17.41 -12.17
N ARG A 284 -24.70 -18.14 -12.66
CA ARG A 284 -23.62 -18.67 -11.83
C ARG A 284 -22.59 -17.62 -11.44
N GLY A 285 -22.35 -16.63 -12.29
CA GLY A 285 -21.57 -15.45 -11.93
C GLY A 285 -22.25 -14.64 -10.82
N GLU A 286 -23.58 -14.47 -10.89
CA GLU A 286 -24.38 -13.84 -9.84
C GLU A 286 -24.39 -14.68 -8.55
N ALA A 287 -24.50 -16.01 -8.65
CA ALA A 287 -24.40 -16.91 -7.50
C ALA A 287 -23.01 -16.85 -6.86
N ALA A 288 -21.94 -16.82 -7.66
CA ALA A 288 -20.57 -16.66 -7.18
C ALA A 288 -20.40 -15.32 -6.44
N LEU A 289 -20.98 -14.23 -6.94
CA LEU A 289 -20.95 -12.92 -6.26
C LEU A 289 -21.72 -12.93 -4.92
N GLN A 290 -22.90 -13.56 -4.86
CA GLN A 290 -23.63 -13.73 -3.60
C GLN A 290 -22.86 -14.61 -2.61
N ASN A 291 -22.22 -15.67 -3.09
CA ASN A 291 -21.42 -16.57 -2.27
C ASN A 291 -20.12 -15.90 -1.80
N ILE A 292 -19.53 -14.97 -2.56
CA ILE A 292 -18.42 -14.12 -2.12
C ILE A 292 -18.87 -13.24 -0.95
N GLU A 293 -20.02 -12.59 -1.05
CA GLU A 293 -20.56 -11.75 0.02
C GLU A 293 -20.84 -12.55 1.30
N LEU A 294 -21.37 -13.77 1.18
CA LEU A 294 -21.54 -14.70 2.29
C LEU A 294 -20.20 -15.19 2.86
N ALA A 295 -19.22 -15.48 2.00
CA ALA A 295 -17.89 -15.96 2.39
C ALA A 295 -17.05 -14.87 3.08
N MET A 296 -17.31 -13.59 2.78
CA MET A 296 -16.67 -12.46 3.44
C MET A 296 -17.27 -12.17 4.83
N ASN A 297 -18.54 -12.51 5.05
CA ASN A 297 -19.29 -12.16 6.26
C ASN A 297 -19.62 -13.35 7.19
N GLY A 298 -19.34 -14.59 6.77
CA GLY A 298 -19.66 -15.81 7.52
C GLY A 298 -18.66 -16.16 8.63
N ASP A 299 -18.95 -17.17 9.44
CA ASP A 299 -17.98 -17.76 10.37
C ASP A 299 -16.97 -18.63 9.60
N SER A 300 -15.71 -18.64 10.01
CA SER A 300 -14.54 -19.22 9.33
C SER A 300 -14.68 -20.58 8.66
N LEU A 301 -15.37 -21.55 9.28
CA LEU A 301 -15.62 -22.87 8.69
C LEU A 301 -16.68 -22.78 7.58
N ALA A 302 -17.73 -21.97 7.80
CA ALA A 302 -18.71 -21.65 6.76
C ALA A 302 -18.09 -20.83 5.62
N GLN A 303 -17.08 -19.99 5.91
CA GLN A 303 -16.33 -19.27 4.88
C GLN A 303 -15.55 -20.22 3.96
N ALA A 304 -14.89 -21.26 4.49
CA ALA A 304 -14.17 -22.23 3.66
C ALA A 304 -15.10 -22.95 2.67
N ASP A 305 -16.28 -23.38 3.12
CA ASP A 305 -17.27 -24.05 2.27
C ASP A 305 -17.93 -23.08 1.27
N ALA A 306 -18.15 -21.83 1.67
CA ALA A 306 -18.62 -20.79 0.77
C ALA A 306 -17.59 -20.50 -0.33
N TRP A 307 -16.30 -20.35 0.00
CA TRP A 307 -15.21 -20.16 -0.98
C TRP A 307 -15.01 -21.38 -1.89
N ARG A 308 -15.20 -22.61 -1.38
CA ARG A 308 -15.23 -23.82 -2.22
C ARG A 308 -16.39 -23.77 -3.22
N SER A 309 -17.56 -23.33 -2.77
CA SER A 309 -18.73 -23.17 -3.65
C SER A 309 -18.47 -22.12 -4.74
N VAL A 310 -17.86 -20.98 -4.38
CA VAL A 310 -17.40 -19.95 -5.34
C VAL A 310 -16.43 -20.53 -6.38
N SER A 311 -15.44 -21.32 -5.94
CA SER A 311 -14.49 -21.99 -6.86
C SER A 311 -15.21 -22.96 -7.81
N GLU A 312 -16.17 -23.76 -7.31
CA GLU A 312 -16.95 -24.66 -8.15
C GLU A 312 -17.84 -23.91 -9.14
N ASP A 313 -18.43 -22.79 -8.75
CA ASP A 313 -19.22 -21.92 -9.64
C ASP A 313 -18.36 -21.35 -10.77
N PHE A 314 -17.13 -20.93 -10.50
CA PHE A 314 -16.18 -20.50 -11.53
C PHE A 314 -15.78 -21.64 -12.48
N LYS A 315 -15.44 -22.82 -11.95
CA LYS A 315 -15.14 -24.01 -12.78
C LYS A 315 -16.33 -24.45 -13.63
N ALA A 316 -17.54 -24.36 -13.08
CA ALA A 316 -18.77 -24.70 -13.77
C ALA A 316 -19.10 -23.67 -14.86
N SER A 317 -18.74 -22.40 -14.65
CA SER A 317 -18.86 -21.33 -15.64
C SER A 317 -17.82 -21.47 -16.76
N ASP A 318 -16.57 -21.84 -16.45
CA ASP A 318 -15.55 -22.16 -17.47
C ASP A 318 -15.95 -23.39 -18.30
N ARG A 319 -16.52 -24.44 -17.67
CA ARG A 319 -17.06 -25.60 -18.38
C ARG A 319 -18.21 -25.21 -19.33
N ALA A 320 -19.17 -24.42 -18.87
CA ALA A 320 -20.25 -23.92 -19.72
C ALA A 320 -19.72 -23.07 -20.89
N LEU A 321 -18.67 -22.27 -20.64
CA LEU A 321 -17.99 -21.48 -21.67
C LEU A 321 -17.22 -22.36 -22.67
N ASN A 322 -16.60 -23.45 -22.22
CA ASN A 322 -15.92 -24.45 -23.07
C ASN A 322 -16.91 -25.31 -23.86
N GLU A 323 -18.13 -25.55 -23.37
CA GLU A 323 -19.17 -26.25 -24.14
C GLU A 323 -19.73 -25.36 -25.27
N ALA A 324 -19.69 -24.03 -25.10
CA ALA A 324 -20.03 -23.06 -26.15
C ALA A 324 -18.93 -22.87 -27.24
N ASN A 325 -17.80 -23.57 -27.13
CA ASN A 325 -16.57 -23.41 -27.91
C ASN A 325 -16.74 -23.66 -29.44
N ALA A 326 -17.74 -24.45 -29.86
CA ALA A 326 -18.00 -24.69 -31.28
C ALA A 326 -18.41 -23.40 -32.04
N LEU A 327 -19.12 -22.48 -31.39
CA LEU A 327 -19.50 -21.19 -31.98
C LEU A 327 -18.40 -20.15 -31.86
N ALA A 328 -17.69 -20.09 -30.72
CA ALA A 328 -16.60 -19.14 -30.52
C ALA A 328 -15.45 -19.38 -31.51
N VAL A 329 -15.12 -20.64 -31.82
CA VAL A 329 -14.13 -21.00 -32.85
C VAL A 329 -14.62 -20.70 -34.28
N ALA A 330 -15.94 -20.78 -34.52
CA ALA A 330 -16.54 -20.42 -35.82
C ALA A 330 -16.64 -18.89 -36.01
N LEU A 331 -17.05 -18.15 -34.98
CA LEU A 331 -17.18 -16.69 -34.98
C LEU A 331 -15.82 -15.99 -34.90
N SER A 332 -14.84 -16.53 -34.18
CA SER A 332 -13.47 -15.97 -34.13
C SER A 332 -12.78 -15.95 -35.50
N LYS A 333 -13.12 -16.91 -36.37
CA LYS A 333 -12.66 -16.93 -37.77
C LYS A 333 -13.34 -15.89 -38.67
N ALA A 334 -14.51 -15.38 -38.28
CA ALA A 334 -15.29 -14.40 -39.04
C ALA A 334 -15.22 -12.97 -38.46
N LEU A 335 -15.02 -12.83 -37.15
CA LEU A 335 -14.98 -11.57 -36.39
C LEU A 335 -13.90 -11.65 -35.30
N PRO A 336 -12.67 -11.17 -35.55
CA PRO A 336 -11.54 -11.30 -34.63
C PRO A 336 -11.80 -10.77 -33.22
N GLN A 337 -12.62 -9.73 -33.07
CA GLN A 337 -12.98 -9.16 -31.76
C GLN A 337 -13.68 -10.17 -30.84
N THR A 338 -14.49 -11.09 -31.40
CA THR A 338 -15.19 -12.14 -30.62
C THR A 338 -14.24 -13.14 -29.96
N SER A 339 -13.08 -13.37 -30.57
CA SER A 339 -12.02 -14.22 -30.01
C SER A 339 -11.40 -13.59 -28.76
N THR A 340 -11.22 -12.27 -28.77
CA THR A 340 -10.63 -11.51 -27.66
C THR A 340 -11.59 -11.39 -26.47
N TYR A 341 -12.90 -11.18 -26.73
CA TYR A 341 -13.92 -11.23 -25.67
C TYR A 341 -13.95 -12.58 -24.97
N TYR A 342 -13.92 -13.67 -25.74
CA TYR A 342 -13.93 -15.02 -25.21
C TYR A 342 -12.66 -15.33 -24.39
N ALA A 343 -11.49 -14.97 -24.92
CA ALA A 343 -10.21 -15.13 -24.22
C ALA A 343 -10.19 -14.33 -22.90
N SER A 344 -10.64 -13.07 -22.93
CA SER A 344 -10.71 -12.20 -21.75
C SER A 344 -11.70 -12.73 -20.71
N ALA A 345 -12.88 -13.20 -21.13
CA ALA A 345 -13.85 -13.81 -20.22
C ALA A 345 -13.31 -15.08 -19.57
N ARG A 346 -12.60 -15.91 -20.33
CA ARG A 346 -11.98 -17.13 -19.82
C ARG A 346 -10.83 -16.83 -18.84
N ALA A 347 -10.00 -15.84 -19.15
CA ALA A 347 -8.97 -15.35 -18.25
C ALA A 347 -9.56 -14.86 -16.93
N LEU A 348 -10.64 -14.07 -16.97
CA LEU A 348 -11.35 -13.62 -15.76
C LEU A 348 -11.93 -14.79 -14.93
N LEU A 349 -12.56 -15.78 -15.57
CA LEU A 349 -13.10 -16.96 -14.87
C LEU A 349 -11.98 -17.81 -14.23
N ARG A 350 -10.88 -18.02 -14.95
CA ARG A 350 -9.73 -18.76 -14.44
C ARG A 350 -9.07 -18.01 -13.29
N SER A 351 -8.87 -16.70 -13.42
CA SER A 351 -8.36 -15.83 -12.37
C SER A 351 -9.24 -15.91 -11.13
N GLY A 352 -10.56 -15.73 -11.27
CA GLY A 352 -11.52 -15.83 -10.16
C GLY A 352 -11.50 -17.19 -9.45
N ASN A 353 -11.38 -18.29 -10.21
CA ASN A 353 -11.22 -19.63 -9.63
C ASN A 353 -9.91 -19.79 -8.84
N LEU A 354 -8.79 -19.23 -9.32
CA LEU A 354 -7.52 -19.27 -8.61
C LEU A 354 -7.58 -18.44 -7.32
N THR A 355 -8.18 -17.25 -7.37
CA THR A 355 -8.44 -16.41 -6.19
C THR A 355 -9.32 -17.12 -5.16
N ALA A 356 -10.39 -17.77 -5.60
CA ALA A 356 -11.28 -18.54 -4.72
C ALA A 356 -10.52 -19.70 -4.05
N GLN A 357 -9.66 -20.41 -4.78
CA GLN A 357 -8.81 -21.46 -4.20
C GLN A 357 -7.80 -20.90 -3.19
N ALA A 358 -7.24 -19.71 -3.44
CA ALA A 358 -6.37 -19.04 -2.48
C ALA A 358 -7.12 -18.72 -1.18
N ALA A 359 -8.34 -18.18 -1.29
CA ALA A 359 -9.19 -17.92 -0.13
C ALA A 359 -9.54 -19.20 0.65
N VAL A 360 -9.81 -20.31 -0.05
CA VAL A 360 -9.99 -21.63 0.58
C VAL A 360 -8.72 -22.05 1.35
N ALA A 361 -7.54 -21.90 0.77
CA ALA A 361 -6.27 -22.24 1.44
C ALA A 361 -6.07 -21.40 2.70
N LEU A 362 -6.27 -20.08 2.63
CA LEU A 362 -6.17 -19.19 3.79
C LEU A 362 -7.18 -19.55 4.89
N SER A 363 -8.44 -19.80 4.53
CA SER A 363 -9.48 -20.16 5.50
C SER A 363 -9.19 -21.51 6.19
N GLN A 364 -8.72 -22.50 5.43
CA GLN A 364 -8.28 -23.78 5.99
C GLN A 364 -7.06 -23.62 6.91
N GLY A 365 -6.06 -22.87 6.48
CA GLY A 365 -4.86 -22.62 7.28
C GLY A 365 -5.17 -21.89 8.58
N MET A 366 -6.05 -20.89 8.53
CA MET A 366 -6.51 -20.17 9.71
C MET A 366 -7.22 -21.12 10.69
N THR A 367 -8.14 -21.95 10.18
CA THR A 367 -8.85 -22.95 10.99
C THR A 367 -7.87 -23.93 11.64
N ARG A 368 -6.91 -24.46 10.89
CA ARG A 368 -5.87 -25.36 11.39
C ARG A 368 -5.03 -24.70 12.48
N ALA A 369 -4.59 -23.46 12.29
CA ALA A 369 -3.80 -22.72 13.27
C ALA A 369 -4.56 -22.47 14.60
N PHE A 370 -5.89 -22.32 14.56
CA PHE A 370 -6.71 -22.14 15.75
C PHE A 370 -7.11 -23.46 16.43
N ASP A 371 -7.43 -24.49 15.65
CA ASP A 371 -8.06 -25.71 16.17
C ASP A 371 -7.07 -26.85 16.43
N GLU A 372 -5.95 -26.90 15.71
CA GLU A 372 -4.97 -27.98 15.92
C GLU A 372 -4.22 -27.80 17.25
N PRO A 373 -4.00 -28.89 18.00
CA PRO A 373 -3.19 -28.85 19.20
C PRO A 373 -1.74 -28.51 18.83
N ALA A 374 -1.23 -27.45 19.44
CA ALA A 374 0.15 -27.00 19.29
C ALA A 374 0.92 -27.27 20.58
N ARG A 375 2.20 -27.65 20.47
CA ARG A 375 3.06 -27.86 21.64
C ARG A 375 3.42 -26.51 22.26
N TYR A 376 3.71 -25.52 21.43
CA TYR A 376 3.98 -24.15 21.81
C TYR A 376 3.07 -23.18 21.04
N PRO A 377 2.75 -21.99 21.58
CA PRO A 377 1.93 -21.00 20.87
C PRO A 377 2.47 -20.63 19.48
N VAL A 378 3.79 -20.54 19.31
CA VAL A 378 4.43 -20.19 18.03
C VAL A 378 4.21 -21.25 16.94
N ASP A 379 4.04 -22.52 17.30
CA ASP A 379 3.82 -23.61 16.33
C ASP A 379 2.54 -23.37 15.50
N ARG A 380 1.55 -22.67 16.05
CA ARG A 380 0.32 -22.30 15.33
C ARG A 380 0.60 -21.39 14.13
N LEU A 381 1.61 -20.54 14.22
CA LEU A 381 2.04 -19.69 13.11
C LEU A 381 2.75 -20.52 12.03
N HIS A 382 3.54 -21.52 12.41
CA HIS A 382 4.18 -22.46 11.48
C HIS A 382 3.16 -23.32 10.73
N VAL A 383 2.08 -23.75 11.39
CA VAL A 383 0.97 -24.46 10.75
C VAL A 383 0.35 -23.64 9.62
N PHE A 384 0.37 -22.29 9.72
CA PHE A 384 -0.23 -21.42 8.73
C PHE A 384 0.65 -21.19 7.49
N VAL A 385 1.97 -21.33 7.60
CA VAL A 385 2.96 -21.10 6.52
C VAL A 385 2.63 -21.83 5.21
N PRO A 386 2.42 -23.17 5.18
CA PRO A 386 2.17 -23.86 3.91
C PRO A 386 0.90 -23.38 3.20
N TYR A 387 -0.09 -22.90 3.96
CA TYR A 387 -1.33 -22.33 3.40
C TYR A 387 -1.11 -20.93 2.84
N LEU A 388 -0.28 -20.11 3.48
CA LEU A 388 0.14 -18.81 2.97
C LEU A 388 0.97 -18.94 1.70
N GLU A 389 1.91 -19.89 1.64
CA GLU A 389 2.69 -20.18 0.43
C GLU A 389 1.80 -20.64 -0.73
N GLN A 390 0.85 -21.55 -0.44
CA GLN A 390 -0.13 -22.01 -1.42
C GLN A 390 -1.00 -20.84 -1.93
N ALA A 391 -1.53 -20.02 -1.03
CA ALA A 391 -2.37 -18.87 -1.39
C ALA A 391 -1.57 -17.85 -2.21
N THR A 392 -0.32 -17.58 -1.85
CA THR A 392 0.58 -16.69 -2.59
C THR A 392 0.80 -17.20 -4.01
N SER A 393 1.14 -18.48 -4.18
CA SER A 393 1.33 -19.08 -5.50
C SER A 393 0.07 -19.03 -6.36
N LEU A 394 -1.11 -19.24 -5.77
CA LEU A 394 -2.39 -19.19 -6.48
C LEU A 394 -2.74 -17.75 -6.90
N LEU A 395 -2.47 -16.76 -6.05
CA LEU A 395 -2.69 -15.35 -6.36
C LEU A 395 -1.69 -14.83 -7.40
N ASP A 396 -0.45 -15.28 -7.36
CA ASP A 396 0.56 -14.98 -8.39
C ASP A 396 0.11 -15.47 -9.77
N GLU A 397 -0.39 -16.71 -9.85
CA GLU A 397 -0.97 -17.24 -11.09
C GLU A 397 -2.25 -16.48 -11.49
N ALA A 398 -3.10 -16.12 -10.53
CA ALA A 398 -4.33 -15.37 -10.79
C ALA A 398 -4.02 -14.00 -11.41
N VAL A 399 -3.10 -13.24 -10.83
CA VAL A 399 -2.66 -11.93 -11.35
C VAL A 399 -2.03 -12.07 -12.73
N GLN A 400 -1.21 -13.10 -12.95
CA GLN A 400 -0.64 -13.38 -14.26
C GLN A 400 -1.73 -13.63 -15.32
N VAL A 401 -2.73 -14.46 -15.00
CA VAL A 401 -3.85 -14.75 -15.90
C VAL A 401 -4.73 -13.52 -16.11
N ALA A 402 -4.96 -12.71 -15.06
CA ALA A 402 -5.70 -11.46 -15.14
C ALA A 402 -5.02 -10.43 -16.06
N GLY A 403 -3.68 -10.44 -16.14
CA GLY A 403 -2.91 -9.63 -17.09
C GLY A 403 -3.15 -9.98 -18.57
N GLU A 404 -3.71 -11.15 -18.88
CA GLU A 404 -4.10 -11.55 -20.24
C GLU A 404 -5.43 -10.91 -20.69
N VAL A 405 -6.15 -10.24 -19.78
CA VAL A 405 -7.46 -9.62 -20.05
C VAL A 405 -7.28 -8.33 -20.84
N GLU A 406 -7.82 -8.28 -22.04
CA GLU A 406 -7.81 -7.07 -22.87
C GLU A 406 -8.97 -6.13 -22.50
N VAL A 407 -8.84 -5.45 -21.34
CA VAL A 407 -9.90 -4.62 -20.73
C VAL A 407 -10.47 -3.57 -21.70
N ASN A 408 -9.62 -2.94 -22.52
CA ASN A 408 -10.03 -1.93 -23.50
C ASN A 408 -10.90 -2.49 -24.64
N LYS A 409 -10.87 -3.80 -24.85
CA LYS A 409 -11.67 -4.48 -25.87
C LYS A 409 -12.93 -5.11 -25.29
N LEU A 410 -13.22 -4.97 -23.99
CA LEU A 410 -14.47 -5.42 -23.37
C LEU A 410 -15.62 -4.44 -23.65
N PRO A 411 -16.90 -4.87 -23.56
CA PRO A 411 -18.03 -3.96 -23.71
C PRO A 411 -18.00 -2.92 -22.57
N ALA A 412 -18.47 -1.69 -22.84
CA ALA A 412 -18.40 -0.59 -21.88
C ALA A 412 -18.99 -0.93 -20.49
N SER A 413 -20.05 -1.75 -20.45
CA SER A 413 -20.68 -2.23 -19.21
C SER A 413 -19.84 -3.21 -18.38
N ALA A 414 -18.88 -3.90 -18.99
CA ALA A 414 -17.99 -4.87 -18.33
C ALA A 414 -16.60 -4.30 -18.05
N LYS A 415 -16.17 -3.28 -18.80
CA LYS A 415 -14.83 -2.65 -18.68
C LYS A 415 -14.53 -2.19 -17.25
N ALA A 416 -15.43 -1.40 -16.66
CA ALA A 416 -15.26 -0.87 -15.30
C ALA A 416 -15.17 -2.01 -14.26
N LYS A 417 -16.09 -2.98 -14.32
CA LYS A 417 -16.11 -4.13 -13.39
C LYS A 417 -14.87 -5.00 -13.51
N ALA A 418 -14.39 -5.24 -14.73
CA ALA A 418 -13.18 -6.01 -14.96
C ALA A 418 -11.94 -5.30 -14.42
N GLY A 419 -11.83 -3.97 -14.62
CA GLY A 419 -10.77 -3.16 -14.02
C GLY A 419 -10.75 -3.29 -12.50
N THR A 420 -11.87 -2.99 -11.84
CA THR A 420 -11.99 -3.11 -10.37
C THR A 420 -11.63 -4.51 -9.85
N LEU A 421 -12.02 -5.58 -10.55
CA LEU A 421 -11.68 -6.94 -10.15
C LEU A 421 -10.17 -7.23 -10.24
N ILE A 422 -9.52 -6.75 -11.30
CA ILE A 422 -8.07 -6.89 -11.50
C ILE A 422 -7.31 -6.10 -10.43
N ASP A 423 -7.77 -4.87 -10.14
CA ASP A 423 -7.17 -4.02 -9.11
C ASP A 423 -7.31 -4.66 -7.72
N THR A 424 -8.51 -5.15 -7.39
CA THR A 424 -8.81 -5.87 -6.15
C THR A 424 -7.95 -7.12 -5.99
N LEU A 425 -7.71 -7.85 -7.08
CA LEU A 425 -6.85 -9.03 -7.09
C LEU A 425 -5.39 -8.67 -6.81
N GLY A 426 -4.89 -7.58 -7.41
CA GLY A 426 -3.56 -7.04 -7.11
C GLY A 426 -3.42 -6.63 -5.64
N SER A 427 -4.46 -6.02 -5.07
CA SER A 427 -4.54 -5.72 -3.63
C SER A 427 -4.45 -7.00 -2.79
N ALA A 428 -5.25 -8.02 -3.11
CA ALA A 428 -5.26 -9.28 -2.38
C ALA A 428 -3.91 -10.00 -2.43
N GLN A 429 -3.25 -10.04 -3.59
CA GLN A 429 -1.89 -10.58 -3.74
C GLN A 429 -0.90 -9.85 -2.82
N THR A 430 -0.96 -8.52 -2.80
CA THR A 430 -0.09 -7.69 -1.96
C THR A 430 -0.34 -7.97 -0.48
N SER A 431 -1.61 -7.98 -0.04
CA SER A 431 -1.99 -8.28 1.33
C SER A 431 -1.52 -9.66 1.80
N VAL A 432 -1.64 -10.70 0.96
CA VAL A 432 -1.17 -12.04 1.34
C VAL A 432 0.36 -12.08 1.46
N ARG A 433 1.09 -11.39 0.59
CA ARG A 433 2.55 -11.26 0.71
C ARG A 433 2.95 -10.50 1.98
N GLU A 434 2.22 -9.47 2.36
CA GLU A 434 2.42 -8.77 3.64
C GLU A 434 2.14 -9.68 4.83
N ILE A 435 1.09 -10.51 4.79
CA ILE A 435 0.81 -11.49 5.84
C ILE A 435 1.96 -12.49 5.97
N VAL A 436 2.63 -12.90 4.88
CA VAL A 436 3.83 -13.74 4.94
C VAL A 436 4.97 -13.03 5.69
N LEU A 437 5.20 -11.74 5.41
CA LEU A 437 6.22 -10.95 6.11
C LEU A 437 5.86 -10.76 7.59
N LEU A 438 4.60 -10.49 7.90
CA LEU A 438 4.09 -10.36 9.26
C LEU A 438 4.19 -11.66 10.03
N GLN A 439 3.90 -12.79 9.40
CA GLN A 439 4.06 -14.11 9.99
C GLN A 439 5.54 -14.37 10.32
N THR A 440 6.44 -14.03 9.39
CA THR A 440 7.90 -14.15 9.62
C THR A 440 8.34 -13.31 10.81
N LEU A 441 7.94 -12.04 10.84
CA LEU A 441 8.23 -11.12 11.94
C LEU A 441 7.63 -11.62 13.27
N ALA A 442 6.37 -12.08 13.27
CA ALA A 442 5.71 -12.57 14.47
C ALA A 442 6.42 -13.79 15.07
N VAL A 443 6.84 -14.75 14.23
CA VAL A 443 7.62 -15.91 14.69
C VAL A 443 8.95 -15.48 15.32
N GLN A 444 9.65 -14.53 14.71
CA GLN A 444 10.91 -13.98 15.26
C GLN A 444 10.68 -13.25 16.60
N LEU A 445 9.64 -12.42 16.66
CA LEU A 445 9.27 -11.67 17.86
C LEU A 445 8.90 -12.58 19.03
N LEU A 446 8.24 -13.69 18.75
CA LEU A 446 7.83 -14.69 19.73
C LEU A 446 8.96 -15.62 20.17
N GLY A 447 10.18 -15.44 19.66
CA GLY A 447 11.35 -16.20 20.09
C GLY A 447 11.30 -17.68 19.72
N ASP A 448 10.96 -17.97 18.47
CA ASP A 448 10.88 -19.32 17.92
C ASP A 448 12.19 -20.10 18.03
N GLU A 449 13.29 -19.54 17.51
CA GLU A 449 14.62 -20.17 17.53
C GLU A 449 15.38 -19.93 18.84
N SER A 450 15.17 -18.76 19.45
CA SER A 450 15.86 -18.35 20.67
C SER A 450 14.97 -17.46 21.54
N GLN A 451 15.17 -17.55 22.84
CA GLN A 451 14.57 -16.64 23.81
C GLN A 451 14.83 -15.17 23.44
N ARG A 452 13.78 -14.35 23.52
CA ARG A 452 13.80 -12.91 23.29
C ARG A 452 13.51 -12.15 24.57
N ARG A 453 14.11 -10.97 24.73
CA ARG A 453 13.88 -10.07 25.86
C ARG A 453 13.48 -8.68 25.36
N TYR A 454 12.33 -8.21 25.79
CA TYR A 454 11.80 -6.90 25.41
C TYR A 454 11.60 -6.02 26.62
N LEU A 455 11.77 -4.72 26.41
CA LEU A 455 11.36 -3.71 27.37
C LEU A 455 10.04 -3.09 26.92
N PHE A 456 8.97 -3.36 27.67
CA PHE A 456 7.69 -2.71 27.47
C PHE A 456 7.67 -1.41 28.28
N ILE A 457 7.35 -0.30 27.63
CA ILE A 457 7.32 1.03 28.22
C ILE A 457 5.88 1.51 28.26
N PHE A 458 5.34 1.77 29.45
CA PHE A 458 3.98 2.27 29.61
C PHE A 458 4.00 3.78 29.79
N GLN A 459 3.34 4.45 28.86
CA GLN A 459 3.35 5.90 28.72
C GLN A 459 2.02 6.51 29.19
N ASN A 460 2.12 7.64 29.88
CA ASN A 460 0.96 8.43 30.29
C ASN A 460 0.83 9.67 29.40
N PRO A 461 -0.06 9.69 28.40
CA PRO A 461 -0.23 10.83 27.50
C PRO A 461 -0.80 12.08 28.21
N ALA A 462 -1.28 11.95 29.45
CA ALA A 462 -1.65 13.10 30.27
C ALA A 462 -0.46 14.01 30.62
N GLU A 463 0.75 13.45 30.64
CA GLU A 463 2.03 14.16 30.72
C GLU A 463 2.76 13.93 29.39
N LEU A 464 2.40 14.67 28.37
CA LEU A 464 2.79 14.38 26.99
C LEU A 464 4.32 14.45 26.80
N ARG A 465 4.83 13.51 26.01
CA ARG A 465 6.23 13.47 25.55
C ARG A 465 6.24 13.24 24.03
N PRO A 466 7.37 13.48 23.36
CA PRO A 466 7.46 13.36 21.90
C PRO A 466 6.93 12.06 21.30
N THR A 467 7.11 10.93 21.99
CA THR A 467 6.70 9.60 21.50
C THR A 467 5.45 9.06 22.22
N GLY A 468 4.52 9.90 22.67
CA GLY A 468 3.36 9.48 23.45
C GLY A 468 3.27 10.23 24.76
N GLY A 469 3.70 9.60 25.84
CA GLY A 469 3.58 10.17 27.18
C GLY A 469 4.80 9.95 28.05
N PHE A 470 4.71 10.46 29.28
CA PHE A 470 5.71 10.24 30.31
C PHE A 470 5.84 8.76 30.64
N MET A 471 7.08 8.26 30.69
CA MET A 471 7.36 6.83 30.88
C MET A 471 7.28 6.47 32.37
N GLY A 472 6.06 6.39 32.90
CA GLY A 472 5.82 6.18 34.33
C GLY A 472 6.04 4.75 34.81
N SER A 473 5.98 3.76 33.92
CA SER A 473 6.15 2.34 34.26
C SER A 473 6.81 1.58 33.12
N LEU A 474 7.39 0.42 33.44
CA LEU A 474 8.02 -0.47 32.46
C LEU A 474 7.87 -1.93 32.88
N ALA A 475 7.94 -2.84 31.92
CA ALA A 475 8.04 -4.27 32.17
C ALA A 475 9.18 -4.89 31.36
N ASP A 476 10.01 -5.65 32.04
CA ASP A 476 11.00 -6.52 31.42
C ASP A 476 10.36 -7.88 31.12
N VAL A 477 10.25 -8.22 29.83
CA VAL A 477 9.49 -9.37 29.35
C VAL A 477 10.40 -10.32 28.60
N ILE A 478 10.36 -11.59 28.97
CA ILE A 478 11.07 -12.67 28.29
C ILE A 478 10.07 -13.58 27.59
N VAL A 479 10.29 -13.82 26.30
CA VAL A 479 9.46 -14.70 25.46
C VAL A 479 10.32 -15.82 24.88
N ASP A 480 9.80 -17.04 24.86
CA ASP A 480 10.45 -18.22 24.28
C ASP A 480 9.40 -19.14 23.68
N ARG A 481 9.50 -19.40 22.36
CA ARG A 481 8.54 -20.18 21.57
C ARG A 481 7.09 -19.70 21.71
N GLY A 482 6.89 -18.40 21.81
CA GLY A 482 5.59 -17.76 22.02
C GLY A 482 5.04 -17.88 23.44
N GLU A 483 5.77 -18.49 24.37
CA GLU A 483 5.43 -18.48 25.78
C GLU A 483 6.11 -17.31 26.48
N MET A 484 5.34 -16.57 27.26
CA MET A 484 5.87 -15.54 28.14
C MET A 484 6.50 -16.21 29.37
N ARG A 485 7.83 -16.27 29.39
CA ARG A 485 8.63 -16.94 30.43
C ARG A 485 8.70 -16.11 31.71
N SER A 486 8.80 -14.79 31.58
CA SER A 486 8.79 -13.86 32.72
C SER A 486 8.25 -12.50 32.31
N ILE A 487 7.59 -11.84 33.27
CA ILE A 487 7.27 -10.42 33.24
C ILE A 487 7.74 -9.86 34.58
N THR A 488 8.60 -8.85 34.54
CA THR A 488 9.07 -8.17 35.74
C THR A 488 8.75 -6.69 35.65
N VAL A 489 7.91 -6.21 36.57
CA VAL A 489 7.58 -4.78 36.70
C VAL A 489 8.28 -4.25 37.95
N PRO A 490 9.27 -3.34 37.83
CA PRO A 490 9.91 -2.71 38.98
C PRO A 490 8.90 -1.93 39.81
N GLY A 491 8.92 -2.12 41.14
CA GLY A 491 7.92 -1.52 42.04
C GLY A 491 7.97 0.00 42.10
N GLY A 492 9.16 0.59 42.01
CA GLY A 492 9.38 2.04 41.86
C GLY A 492 9.38 2.51 40.40
N GLY A 493 9.16 1.60 39.44
CA GLY A 493 9.17 1.89 38.01
C GLY A 493 10.55 2.34 37.52
N PRO A 494 10.65 3.36 36.63
CA PRO A 494 11.93 3.81 36.09
C PRO A 494 12.88 4.36 37.17
N TYR A 495 12.37 4.83 38.31
CA TYR A 495 13.18 5.41 39.37
C TYR A 495 14.05 4.37 40.10
N ASP A 496 13.71 3.09 40.04
CA ASP A 496 14.54 2.00 40.59
C ASP A 496 15.90 1.91 39.85
N LEU A 497 15.95 2.33 38.58
CA LEU A 497 17.16 2.35 37.75
C LEU A 497 18.09 3.52 38.10
N ARG A 498 17.55 4.60 38.67
CA ARG A 498 18.28 5.86 38.93
C ARG A 498 19.55 5.65 39.75
N SER A 499 19.45 4.87 40.83
CA SER A 499 20.58 4.63 41.74
C SER A 499 21.66 3.70 41.18
N GLN A 500 21.33 2.99 40.08
CA GLN A 500 22.20 2.00 39.45
C GLN A 500 22.91 2.57 38.21
N LEU A 501 22.57 3.78 37.81
CA LEU A 501 23.11 4.41 36.62
C LEU A 501 24.62 4.67 36.77
N THR A 502 25.40 4.04 35.90
CA THR A 502 26.87 4.09 35.92
C THR A 502 27.45 5.25 35.13
N GLU A 503 26.66 5.88 34.26
CA GLU A 503 27.06 7.00 33.42
C GLU A 503 26.00 8.10 33.46
N HIS A 504 26.41 9.34 33.75
CA HIS A 504 25.53 10.50 33.80
C HIS A 504 25.76 11.40 32.60
N VAL A 505 24.67 11.85 31.99
CA VAL A 505 24.70 12.79 30.86
C VAL A 505 23.82 13.99 31.12
N LYS A 506 24.21 15.11 30.52
CA LYS A 506 23.44 16.37 30.58
C LYS A 506 22.09 16.17 29.90
N PRO A 507 21.00 16.75 30.45
CA PRO A 507 19.70 16.71 29.81
C PRO A 507 19.67 17.62 28.57
N PRO A 508 18.80 17.32 27.59
CA PRO A 508 18.36 18.30 26.60
C PRO A 508 17.99 19.61 27.29
N GLN A 509 18.35 20.75 26.67
CA GLN A 509 18.23 22.05 27.33
C GLN A 509 16.82 22.31 27.88
N PRO A 510 15.72 22.01 27.17
CA PRO A 510 14.37 22.23 27.71
C PRO A 510 14.05 21.38 28.94
N LEU A 511 14.53 20.13 29.00
CA LEU A 511 14.35 19.25 30.16
C LEU A 511 15.07 19.75 31.42
N SER A 512 16.03 20.68 31.27
CA SER A 512 16.71 21.28 32.43
C SER A 512 15.78 22.10 33.33
N LEU A 513 14.57 22.43 32.87
CA LEU A 513 13.52 23.05 33.69
C LEU A 513 13.12 22.15 34.89
N ILE A 514 13.14 20.83 34.71
CA ILE A 514 12.72 19.87 35.75
C ILE A 514 13.86 19.02 36.30
N ALA A 515 14.97 18.86 35.57
CA ALA A 515 16.05 17.96 35.96
C ALA A 515 17.44 18.59 35.74
N ASP A 516 18.35 18.40 36.69
CA ASP A 516 19.77 18.79 36.52
C ASP A 516 20.57 17.74 35.74
N ARG A 517 20.02 16.54 35.56
CA ARG A 517 20.63 15.43 34.84
C ARG A 517 19.58 14.73 33.97
N TRP A 518 20.00 14.08 32.89
CA TRP A 518 19.07 13.26 32.11
C TRP A 518 18.87 11.90 32.77
N GLU A 519 17.62 11.46 32.90
CA GLU A 519 17.26 10.19 33.55
C GLU A 519 16.34 9.35 32.67
N PHE A 520 16.21 8.07 33.02
CA PHE A 520 15.50 7.06 32.22
C PHE A 520 14.07 7.48 31.85
N GLN A 521 13.32 8.06 32.78
CA GLN A 521 11.90 8.39 32.61
C GLN A 521 11.61 9.44 31.52
N ASP A 522 12.62 10.22 31.13
CA ASP A 522 12.53 11.23 30.07
C ASP A 522 13.45 10.87 28.87
N ALA A 523 13.85 9.60 28.74
CA ALA A 523 14.69 9.15 27.62
C ALA A 523 13.97 9.22 26.26
N ASN A 524 12.65 9.38 26.23
CA ASN A 524 11.85 9.53 25.03
C ASN A 524 11.76 10.99 24.52
N TRP A 525 12.88 11.71 24.57
CA TRP A 525 13.00 13.11 24.13
C TRP A 525 12.93 13.32 22.61
N PHE A 526 13.33 12.32 21.83
CA PHE A 526 13.33 12.42 20.38
C PHE A 526 11.96 12.00 19.84
N PRO A 527 11.33 12.75 18.92
CA PRO A 527 10.06 12.35 18.32
C PRO A 527 10.19 11.12 17.43
N ASP A 528 11.38 10.87 16.86
CA ASP A 528 11.71 9.60 16.20
C ASP A 528 11.85 8.51 17.28
N PHE A 529 10.89 7.58 17.31
CA PHE A 529 10.81 6.60 18.38
C PHE A 529 11.97 5.60 18.37
N TYR A 530 12.54 5.25 17.22
CA TYR A 530 13.75 4.41 17.19
C TYR A 530 14.91 5.08 17.93
N THR A 531 15.14 6.37 17.68
CA THR A 531 16.18 7.16 18.36
C THR A 531 15.93 7.21 19.87
N SER A 532 14.68 7.42 20.28
CA SER A 532 14.26 7.35 21.70
C SER A 532 14.42 5.95 22.29
N ALA A 533 14.11 4.89 21.55
CA ALA A 533 14.26 3.49 21.98
C ALA A 533 15.73 3.10 22.15
N GLU A 534 16.63 3.59 21.30
CA GLU A 534 18.07 3.42 21.49
C GLU A 534 18.55 4.13 22.76
N LYS A 535 18.01 5.31 23.07
CA LYS A 535 18.32 6.03 24.30
C LYS A 535 17.76 5.32 25.53
N ILE A 536 16.55 4.76 25.45
CA ILE A 536 15.96 3.89 26.48
C ILE A 536 16.84 2.66 26.72
N ARG A 537 17.26 1.96 25.64
CA ARG A 537 18.19 0.82 25.72
C ARG A 537 19.51 1.22 26.37
N TRP A 538 20.03 2.40 26.05
CA TRP A 538 21.26 2.92 26.65
C TRP A 538 21.10 3.11 28.15
N PHE A 539 20.07 3.81 28.63
CA PHE A 539 19.86 4.00 30.08
C PHE A 539 19.63 2.67 30.80
N TRP A 540 18.88 1.75 30.19
CA TRP A 540 18.68 0.40 30.71
C TRP A 540 20.01 -0.31 30.96
N MET A 541 20.85 -0.41 29.92
CA MET A 541 22.16 -1.06 30.01
C MET A 541 23.12 -0.34 30.97
N LYS A 542 23.12 1.00 30.98
CA LYS A 542 23.95 1.79 31.90
C LYS A 542 23.48 1.71 33.34
N SER A 543 22.30 1.18 33.59
CA SER A 543 21.81 0.82 34.93
C SER A 543 22.16 -0.62 35.34
N GLY A 544 23.12 -1.25 34.64
CA GLY A 544 23.57 -2.62 34.92
C GLY A 544 22.59 -3.70 34.47
N GLN A 545 21.57 -3.34 33.69
CA GLN A 545 20.56 -4.29 33.22
C GLN A 545 21.03 -5.04 31.96
N PRO A 546 20.51 -6.26 31.70
CA PRO A 546 20.96 -7.05 30.55
C PRO A 546 20.50 -6.48 29.20
N THR A 547 21.13 -6.94 28.13
CA THR A 547 20.75 -6.57 26.76
C THR A 547 19.32 -6.99 26.43
N ILE A 548 18.66 -6.21 25.58
CA ILE A 548 17.30 -6.42 25.11
C ILE A 548 17.30 -6.51 23.58
N ASP A 549 16.33 -7.23 23.03
CA ASP A 549 16.09 -7.40 21.59
C ASP A 549 15.22 -6.28 21.01
N GLY A 550 14.45 -5.58 21.85
CA GLY A 550 13.62 -4.46 21.43
C GLY A 550 12.94 -3.71 22.57
N VAL A 551 12.35 -2.57 22.22
CA VAL A 551 11.53 -1.71 23.08
C VAL A 551 10.14 -1.59 22.43
N ILE A 552 9.09 -1.78 23.23
CA ILE A 552 7.69 -1.62 22.80
C ILE A 552 7.05 -0.58 23.70
N SER A 553 6.69 0.59 23.17
CA SER A 553 5.94 1.59 23.93
C SER A 553 4.45 1.40 23.77
N ILE A 554 3.71 1.67 24.84
CA ILE A 554 2.25 1.52 24.90
C ILE A 554 1.68 2.71 25.69
N ASN A 555 0.86 3.53 25.04
CA ASN A 555 0.08 4.56 25.71
C ASN A 555 -1.02 3.95 26.58
N ALA A 556 -1.34 4.59 27.70
CA ALA A 556 -2.34 4.11 28.65
C ALA A 556 -3.73 3.86 28.04
N ASP A 557 -4.11 4.60 27.00
CA ASP A 557 -5.40 4.46 26.31
C ASP A 557 -5.57 3.12 25.58
N VAL A 558 -4.46 2.47 25.20
CA VAL A 558 -4.51 1.11 24.63
C VAL A 558 -5.14 0.12 25.61
N MET A 559 -4.88 0.28 26.91
CA MET A 559 -5.47 -0.58 27.94
C MET A 559 -6.97 -0.32 28.11
N VAL A 560 -7.43 0.92 27.89
CA VAL A 560 -8.87 1.25 27.89
C VAL A 560 -9.57 0.48 26.77
N GLU A 561 -9.04 0.54 25.54
CA GLU A 561 -9.58 -0.21 24.41
C GLU A 561 -9.51 -1.73 24.64
N LEU A 562 -8.41 -2.21 25.25
CA LEU A 562 -8.22 -3.62 25.55
C LEU A 562 -9.31 -4.14 26.51
N LEU A 563 -9.62 -3.37 27.56
CA LEU A 563 -10.65 -3.69 28.54
C LEU A 563 -12.07 -3.67 27.95
N LYS A 564 -12.32 -2.90 26.87
CA LYS A 564 -13.59 -3.00 26.13
C LYS A 564 -13.75 -4.35 25.44
N VAL A 565 -12.64 -5.01 25.07
CA VAL A 565 -12.66 -6.34 24.45
C VAL A 565 -12.65 -7.45 25.50
N THR A 566 -11.77 -7.38 26.50
CA THR A 566 -11.63 -8.45 27.53
C THR A 566 -12.71 -8.41 28.61
N GLY A 567 -13.40 -7.27 28.74
CA GLY A 567 -14.29 -6.97 29.85
C GLY A 567 -13.55 -6.64 31.15
N PRO A 568 -14.31 -6.41 32.24
CA PRO A 568 -13.78 -6.02 33.54
C PRO A 568 -12.79 -7.01 34.16
N VAL A 569 -11.85 -6.50 34.95
CA VAL A 569 -10.86 -7.27 35.72
C VAL A 569 -11.04 -7.02 37.21
N GLU A 570 -11.32 -8.08 37.95
CA GLU A 570 -11.45 -8.02 39.41
C GLU A 570 -10.07 -8.02 40.08
N MET A 571 -9.87 -7.10 41.03
CA MET A 571 -8.65 -6.91 41.83
C MET A 571 -9.03 -6.91 43.33
N PRO A 572 -9.43 -8.06 43.90
CA PRO A 572 -9.96 -8.15 45.27
C PRO A 572 -8.94 -7.73 46.33
N GLU A 573 -7.65 -7.87 46.08
CA GLU A 573 -6.55 -7.43 46.96
C GLU A 573 -6.53 -5.92 47.14
N TYR A 574 -7.09 -5.20 46.16
CA TYR A 574 -7.23 -3.75 46.14
C TYR A 574 -8.68 -3.30 46.38
N GLY A 575 -9.63 -4.23 46.54
CA GLY A 575 -11.05 -3.93 46.64
C GLY A 575 -11.64 -3.23 45.41
N LYS A 576 -11.06 -3.46 44.22
CA LYS A 576 -11.40 -2.76 42.97
C LYS A 576 -11.85 -3.71 41.88
N THR A 577 -12.69 -3.19 40.98
CA THR A 577 -12.97 -3.79 39.68
C THR A 577 -12.59 -2.79 38.61
N ILE A 578 -11.62 -3.17 37.78
CA ILE A 578 -11.05 -2.33 36.74
C ILE A 578 -11.80 -2.56 35.45
N MET A 579 -12.35 -1.48 34.90
CA MET A 579 -13.17 -1.44 33.70
C MET A 579 -12.61 -0.38 32.75
N ALA A 580 -13.03 -0.41 31.49
CA ALA A 580 -12.54 0.56 30.50
C ALA A 580 -12.81 2.03 30.90
N ASP A 581 -13.97 2.32 31.51
CA ASP A 581 -14.39 3.66 31.90
C ASP A 581 -13.67 4.20 33.15
N ASN A 582 -13.18 3.33 34.03
CA ASN A 582 -12.54 3.72 35.29
C ASN A 582 -11.02 3.47 35.30
N PHE A 583 -10.47 2.78 34.29
CA PHE A 583 -9.08 2.33 34.28
C PHE A 583 -8.08 3.44 34.55
N LEU A 584 -8.15 4.55 33.81
CA LEU A 584 -7.20 5.66 33.93
C LEU A 584 -7.22 6.26 35.34
N LEU A 585 -8.41 6.61 35.84
CA LEU A 585 -8.59 7.23 37.15
C LEU A 585 -8.19 6.28 38.29
N GLU A 586 -8.64 5.03 38.26
CA GLU A 586 -8.40 4.07 39.34
C GLU A 586 -6.95 3.61 39.38
N THR A 587 -6.31 3.44 38.22
CA THR A 587 -4.87 3.16 38.14
C THR A 587 -4.08 4.34 38.69
N GLN A 588 -4.45 5.57 38.31
CA GLN A 588 -3.77 6.76 38.81
C GLN A 588 -3.89 6.93 40.33
N LYS A 589 -5.08 6.75 40.90
CA LYS A 589 -5.27 6.75 42.36
C LYS A 589 -4.44 5.65 43.02
N ALA A 590 -4.43 4.44 42.46
CA ALA A 590 -3.69 3.31 42.98
C ALA A 590 -2.18 3.58 43.02
N VAL A 591 -1.63 4.22 41.98
CA VAL A 591 -0.17 4.46 41.88
C VAL A 591 0.30 5.77 42.51
N GLU A 592 -0.58 6.73 42.81
CA GLU A 592 -0.17 8.04 43.38
C GLU A 592 -0.70 8.32 44.79
N LEU A 593 -1.87 7.79 45.15
CA LEU A 593 -2.57 8.15 46.39
C LEU A 593 -2.70 6.98 47.37
N GLU A 594 -3.06 5.81 46.85
CA GLU A 594 -3.49 4.66 47.65
C GLU A 594 -2.41 3.60 47.87
N TYR A 595 -1.24 3.76 47.26
CA TYR A 595 -0.14 2.82 47.45
C TYR A 595 0.41 2.87 48.88
N ASP A 596 0.93 1.73 49.34
CA ASP A 596 1.60 1.63 50.63
C ASP A 596 2.89 2.46 50.62
N ARG A 597 2.91 3.57 51.37
CA ARG A 597 4.07 4.47 51.50
C ARG A 597 5.22 3.87 52.31
N VAL A 598 4.97 2.82 53.08
CA VAL A 598 6.00 2.06 53.80
C VAL A 598 6.69 1.09 52.84
N GLU A 599 5.93 0.35 52.01
CA GLU A 599 6.50 -0.51 50.97
C GLU A 599 7.13 0.31 49.82
N ASN A 600 6.56 1.49 49.53
CA ASN A 600 6.98 2.46 48.51
C ASN A 600 7.13 1.84 47.10
N LYS A 601 6.18 0.98 46.72
CA LYS A 601 6.08 0.36 45.39
C LYS A 601 4.81 0.77 44.65
N PRO A 602 4.70 2.04 44.22
CA PRO A 602 3.49 2.54 43.56
C PRO A 602 3.12 1.78 42.28
N LYS A 603 4.07 1.15 41.59
CA LYS A 603 3.80 0.44 40.32
C LYS A 603 3.40 -1.04 40.50
N LYS A 604 3.33 -1.52 41.74
CA LYS A 604 2.88 -2.88 42.07
C LYS A 604 1.48 -3.20 41.54
N PHE A 605 0.56 -2.24 41.64
CA PHE A 605 -0.81 -2.39 41.11
C PHE A 605 -0.81 -2.76 39.61
N ILE A 606 0.03 -2.13 38.80
CA ILE A 606 0.18 -2.43 37.37
C ILE A 606 0.75 -3.85 37.17
N GLY A 607 1.75 -4.21 37.98
CA GLY A 607 2.34 -5.56 37.99
C GLY A 607 1.36 -6.67 38.34
N ASP A 608 0.36 -6.38 39.20
CA ASP A 608 -0.68 -7.34 39.59
C ASP A 608 -1.85 -7.38 38.60
N LEU A 609 -2.15 -6.27 37.92
CA LEU A 609 -3.21 -6.17 36.91
C LEU A 609 -2.82 -6.89 35.61
N MET A 610 -1.58 -6.71 35.15
CA MET A 610 -1.12 -7.19 33.85
C MET A 610 -1.28 -8.71 33.65
N PRO A 611 -0.88 -9.59 34.60
CA PRO A 611 -1.08 -11.03 34.46
C PRO A 611 -2.55 -11.44 34.32
N ARG A 612 -3.47 -10.73 34.99
CA ARG A 612 -4.92 -11.01 34.92
C ARG A 612 -5.50 -10.62 33.56
N VAL A 613 -5.08 -9.48 33.02
CA VAL A 613 -5.45 -9.06 31.66
C VAL A 613 -4.95 -10.11 30.65
N LEU A 614 -3.69 -10.54 30.77
CA LEU A 614 -3.09 -11.57 29.90
C LEU A 614 -3.80 -12.93 30.03
N GLU A 615 -4.24 -13.32 31.22
CA GLU A 615 -5.01 -14.54 31.42
C GLU A 615 -6.37 -14.48 30.69
N ARG A 616 -7.07 -13.34 30.76
CA ARG A 616 -8.31 -13.14 30.01
C ARG A 616 -8.10 -13.20 28.51
N LEU A 617 -7.01 -12.60 28.01
CA LEU A 617 -6.66 -12.67 26.59
C LEU A 617 -6.44 -14.12 26.12
N LYS A 618 -5.77 -14.95 26.94
CA LYS A 618 -5.57 -16.37 26.65
C LYS A 618 -6.86 -17.18 26.63
N GLN A 619 -7.89 -16.73 27.35
CA GLN A 619 -9.21 -17.37 27.42
C GLN A 619 -10.19 -16.84 26.36
N GLY A 620 -9.78 -15.83 25.57
CA GLY A 620 -10.62 -15.21 24.54
C GLY A 620 -11.06 -16.20 23.46
N LYS A 621 -12.27 -15.99 22.94
CA LYS A 621 -12.77 -16.77 21.80
C LYS A 621 -12.14 -16.27 20.50
N ARG A 622 -12.34 -17.02 19.41
CA ARG A 622 -11.89 -16.63 18.07
C ARG A 622 -12.31 -15.21 17.67
N ASP A 623 -13.55 -14.84 17.92
CA ASP A 623 -14.07 -13.49 17.62
C ASP A 623 -13.35 -12.40 18.43
N ASP A 624 -12.97 -12.70 19.67
CA ASP A 624 -12.22 -11.78 20.52
C ASP A 624 -10.80 -11.61 19.99
N MET A 625 -10.16 -12.69 19.52
CA MET A 625 -8.85 -12.63 18.87
C MET A 625 -8.85 -11.75 17.60
N LEU A 626 -9.92 -11.80 16.79
CA LEU A 626 -10.08 -10.92 15.62
C LEU A 626 -10.26 -9.46 16.03
N LYS A 627 -11.04 -9.18 17.08
CA LYS A 627 -11.18 -7.82 17.64
C LYS A 627 -9.87 -7.30 18.21
N LEU A 628 -9.09 -8.15 18.88
CA LEU A 628 -7.78 -7.81 19.45
C LEU A 628 -6.76 -7.50 18.37
N ALA A 629 -6.72 -8.31 17.30
CA ALA A 629 -5.91 -7.98 16.13
C ALA A 629 -6.36 -6.62 15.56
N GLY A 630 -7.68 -6.44 15.44
CA GLY A 630 -8.35 -5.16 15.16
C GLY A 630 -7.76 -3.96 15.91
N LEU A 631 -7.79 -4.05 17.23
CA LEU A 631 -7.29 -3.04 18.15
C LEU A 631 -5.77 -2.83 17.97
N LEU A 632 -4.98 -3.91 17.91
CA LEU A 632 -3.53 -3.82 17.79
C LEU A 632 -3.12 -3.07 16.52
N SER A 633 -3.78 -3.34 15.38
CA SER A 633 -3.58 -2.54 14.15
C SER A 633 -3.76 -1.06 14.40
N GLN A 634 -4.89 -0.71 15.01
CA GLN A 634 -5.34 0.66 15.11
C GLN A 634 -4.41 1.40 16.06
N SER A 635 -4.00 0.76 17.15
CA SER A 635 -3.01 1.32 18.07
C SER A 635 -1.64 1.48 17.42
N LEU A 636 -1.20 0.56 16.55
CA LEU A 636 0.06 0.72 15.81
C LEU A 636 -0.02 1.86 14.78
N GLU A 637 -1.13 1.96 14.04
CA GLU A 637 -1.37 3.00 13.03
C GLU A 637 -1.46 4.40 13.66
N LYS A 638 -2.14 4.52 14.81
CA LYS A 638 -2.20 5.75 15.61
C LYS A 638 -0.95 6.03 16.43
N LYS A 639 0.06 5.14 16.37
CA LYS A 639 1.29 5.18 17.17
C LYS A 639 1.07 5.13 18.68
N ASP A 640 -0.10 4.69 19.13
CA ASP A 640 -0.36 4.38 20.54
C ASP A 640 0.41 3.14 21.02
N ILE A 641 0.80 2.28 20.07
CA ILE A 641 1.85 1.30 20.23
C ILE A 641 2.96 1.63 19.22
N GLN A 642 4.20 1.68 19.69
CA GLN A 642 5.37 1.84 18.82
C GLN A 642 6.39 0.75 19.14
N VAL A 643 7.07 0.24 18.11
CA VAL A 643 7.98 -0.90 18.23
C VAL A 643 9.35 -0.51 17.70
N ALA A 644 10.40 -0.86 18.44
CA ALA A 644 11.79 -0.71 17.99
C ALA A 644 12.54 -2.00 18.32
N LEU A 645 13.14 -2.60 17.31
CA LEU A 645 13.90 -3.85 17.38
C LEU A 645 15.37 -3.56 17.08
N PHE A 646 16.25 -4.30 17.75
CA PHE A 646 17.68 -4.10 17.65
C PHE A 646 18.37 -5.09 16.70
N HIS A 647 17.58 -5.97 16.07
CA HIS A 647 18.00 -6.78 14.92
C HIS A 647 17.62 -6.05 13.63
N LYS A 648 18.62 -5.78 12.77
CA LYS A 648 18.48 -4.91 11.60
C LYS A 648 17.37 -5.36 10.63
N ASP A 649 17.30 -6.66 10.35
CA ASP A 649 16.34 -7.23 9.40
C ASP A 649 14.89 -7.13 9.94
N GLU A 650 14.72 -7.31 11.26
CA GLU A 650 13.43 -7.19 11.94
C GLU A 650 13.00 -5.72 12.00
N GLN A 651 13.92 -4.81 12.32
CA GLN A 651 13.63 -3.38 12.33
C GLN A 651 13.22 -2.87 10.94
N ALA A 652 13.83 -3.37 9.87
CA ALA A 652 13.42 -3.00 8.52
C ALA A 652 11.96 -3.38 8.22
N LEU A 653 11.45 -4.47 8.79
CA LEU A 653 10.05 -4.84 8.69
C LEU A 653 9.17 -3.90 9.52
N ILE A 654 9.58 -3.55 10.75
CA ILE A 654 8.88 -2.57 11.59
C ILE A 654 8.74 -1.21 10.88
N GLU A 655 9.81 -0.74 10.25
CA GLU A 655 9.79 0.51 9.47
C GLU A 655 8.90 0.39 8.24
N ARG A 656 8.94 -0.75 7.54
CA ARG A 656 8.09 -0.99 6.38
C ARG A 656 6.61 -0.89 6.71
N PHE A 657 6.19 -1.34 7.88
CA PHE A 657 4.80 -1.24 8.33
C PHE A 657 4.46 0.08 9.03
N GLY A 658 5.42 1.02 9.16
CA GLY A 658 5.21 2.30 9.83
C GLY A 658 5.10 2.21 11.37
N TRP A 659 5.41 1.06 11.96
CA TRP A 659 5.25 0.82 13.41
C TRP A 659 6.40 1.36 14.26
N GLY A 660 7.47 1.80 13.61
CA GLY A 660 8.68 2.34 14.24
C GLY A 660 8.57 3.78 14.72
N GLY A 661 7.52 4.51 14.32
CA GLY A 661 7.34 5.92 14.70
C GLY A 661 8.46 6.85 14.25
N ARG A 662 9.18 6.49 13.19
CA ARG A 662 10.24 7.31 12.61
C ARG A 662 9.66 8.38 11.71
N PHE A 663 10.38 9.50 11.59
CA PHE A 663 10.06 10.46 10.55
C PHE A 663 10.36 9.87 9.19
N GLN A 664 9.32 9.75 8.37
CA GLN A 664 9.48 9.29 7.00
C GLN A 664 10.21 10.37 6.18
N PRO A 665 11.10 9.95 5.26
CA PRO A 665 11.67 10.88 4.29
C PRO A 665 10.55 11.44 3.40
N THR A 666 10.69 12.70 2.99
CA THR A 666 9.76 13.34 2.04
C THR A 666 10.56 13.97 0.91
N GLN A 667 9.99 13.98 -0.30
CA GLN A 667 10.50 14.71 -1.46
C GLN A 667 9.79 16.05 -1.66
N GLY A 668 8.84 16.39 -0.79
CA GLY A 668 8.13 17.67 -0.80
C GLY A 668 8.05 18.28 0.59
N ASP A 669 6.91 18.86 0.92
CA ASP A 669 6.65 19.41 2.22
C ASP A 669 6.41 18.32 3.29
N ALA A 670 6.58 18.68 4.56
CA ALA A 670 6.07 17.92 5.68
C ALA A 670 5.87 18.79 6.91
N LEU A 671 5.02 18.30 7.80
CA LEU A 671 4.78 18.95 9.09
C LEU A 671 4.60 17.90 10.17
N ALA A 672 5.30 18.10 11.28
CA ALA A 672 4.97 17.48 12.55
C ALA A 672 4.91 18.55 13.64
N VAL A 673 3.82 18.60 14.40
CA VAL A 673 3.72 19.42 15.62
C VAL A 673 3.98 18.49 16.80
N ILE A 674 5.08 18.68 17.50
CA ILE A 674 5.48 17.84 18.63
C ILE A 674 5.45 18.66 19.91
N ASP A 675 4.46 18.40 20.74
CA ASP A 675 4.29 18.99 22.06
C ASP A 675 5.11 18.19 23.09
N THR A 676 5.74 18.89 24.04
CA THR A 676 6.47 18.26 25.14
C THR A 676 6.16 19.00 26.43
N ASN A 677 5.27 18.42 27.25
CA ASN A 677 4.88 19.01 28.52
C ASN A 677 5.99 18.82 29.58
N ILE A 678 6.62 19.91 29.98
CA ILE A 678 7.72 19.93 30.95
C ILE A 678 7.29 20.80 32.13
N ALA A 679 7.19 20.20 33.31
CA ALA A 679 6.71 20.83 34.54
C ALA A 679 5.20 21.15 34.60
N GLY A 680 4.40 20.78 33.59
CA GLY A 680 2.96 21.08 33.56
C GLY A 680 2.04 20.02 34.18
N GLN A 681 2.58 19.04 34.92
CA GLN A 681 1.83 17.90 35.48
C GLN A 681 0.97 17.20 34.40
N LYS A 682 -0.15 16.58 34.79
CA LYS A 682 -1.00 15.80 33.90
C LYS A 682 -1.99 16.64 33.08
N SER A 683 -1.65 17.90 32.82
CA SER A 683 -2.58 18.88 32.22
C SER A 683 -2.98 18.57 30.78
N ASP A 684 -2.25 17.73 30.04
CA ASP A 684 -2.52 17.49 28.60
C ASP A 684 -3.87 16.85 28.32
N THR A 685 -4.46 16.12 29.27
CA THR A 685 -5.83 15.57 29.13
C THR A 685 -6.89 16.65 28.95
N SER A 686 -6.59 17.88 29.38
CA SER A 686 -7.50 19.02 29.32
C SER A 686 -7.15 20.01 28.20
N ILE A 687 -6.11 19.72 27.40
CA ILE A 687 -5.68 20.57 26.30
C ILE A 687 -6.36 20.14 25.00
N ALA A 688 -7.20 21.02 24.45
CA ALA A 688 -7.65 20.92 23.06
C ALA A 688 -6.69 21.70 22.15
N GLU A 689 -6.44 21.19 20.94
CA GLU A 689 -5.51 21.80 19.99
C GLU A 689 -6.02 21.70 18.56
N ASP A 690 -6.08 22.86 17.90
CA ASP A 690 -6.51 23.02 16.51
C ASP A 690 -5.35 23.62 15.68
N VAL A 691 -4.98 22.95 14.59
CA VAL A 691 -3.87 23.35 13.72
C VAL A 691 -4.39 23.81 12.36
N LYS A 692 -4.21 25.09 12.03
CA LYS A 692 -4.52 25.64 10.71
C LYS A 692 -3.24 25.81 9.90
N ILE A 693 -3.24 25.33 8.66
CA ILE A 693 -2.12 25.36 7.73
C ILE A 693 -2.56 26.10 6.48
N ASP A 694 -2.09 27.33 6.30
CA ASP A 694 -2.31 28.10 5.07
C ASP A 694 -1.05 28.04 4.22
N THR A 695 -1.12 27.31 3.10
CA THR A 695 -0.04 27.17 2.12
C THR A 695 -0.26 28.15 0.98
N GLN A 696 0.74 28.97 0.66
CA GLN A 696 0.73 29.87 -0.48
C GLN A 696 1.81 29.47 -1.49
N ILE A 697 1.37 29.06 -2.67
CA ILE A 697 2.22 28.72 -3.82
C ILE A 697 2.26 29.92 -4.76
N GLN A 698 3.47 30.40 -5.06
CA GLN A 698 3.68 31.52 -5.96
C GLN A 698 3.80 31.08 -7.42
N THR A 699 3.74 32.03 -8.36
CA THR A 699 3.86 31.76 -9.80
C THR A 699 5.17 31.11 -10.23
N ASP A 700 6.26 31.35 -9.49
CA ASP A 700 7.57 30.71 -9.70
C ASP A 700 7.67 29.32 -9.02
N GLY A 701 6.60 28.87 -8.38
CA GLY A 701 6.52 27.61 -7.65
C GLY A 701 7.08 27.66 -6.24
N SER A 702 7.60 28.80 -5.76
CA SER A 702 8.01 28.94 -4.35
C SER A 702 6.80 28.76 -3.42
N VAL A 703 7.05 28.19 -2.25
CA VAL A 703 6.01 27.82 -1.28
C VAL A 703 6.31 28.46 0.07
N GLU A 704 5.32 29.16 0.61
CA GLU A 704 5.33 29.66 1.98
C GLU A 704 4.15 29.09 2.75
N ASN A 705 4.39 28.69 4.00
CA ASN A 705 3.38 28.12 4.87
C ASN A 705 3.22 28.99 6.10
N THR A 706 1.96 29.27 6.47
CA THR A 706 1.59 29.83 7.76
C THR A 706 0.87 28.76 8.57
N VAL A 707 1.51 28.30 9.64
CA VAL A 707 0.94 27.33 10.59
C VAL A 707 0.48 28.06 11.84
N THR A 708 -0.82 28.06 12.09
CA THR A 708 -1.46 28.67 13.26
C THR A 708 -1.97 27.57 14.17
N ILE A 709 -1.44 27.49 15.39
CA ILE A 709 -1.79 26.46 16.38
C ILE A 709 -2.52 27.15 17.52
N THR A 710 -3.78 26.77 17.74
CA THR A 710 -4.61 27.28 18.85
C THR A 710 -4.78 26.19 19.89
N ARG A 711 -4.33 26.48 21.12
CA ARG A 711 -4.45 25.57 22.27
C ARG A 711 -5.38 26.16 23.31
N THR A 712 -6.26 25.34 23.85
CA THR A 712 -7.21 25.72 24.90
C THR A 712 -7.09 24.77 26.09
N ASN A 713 -6.82 25.30 27.28
CA ASN A 713 -6.82 24.52 28.52
C ASN A 713 -8.20 24.58 29.17
N SER A 714 -8.93 23.47 29.10
CA SER A 714 -10.29 23.35 29.65
C SER A 714 -10.34 22.97 31.13
N ALA A 715 -9.18 22.77 31.79
CA ALA A 715 -9.12 22.38 33.20
C ALA A 715 -9.66 23.47 34.12
N VAL A 716 -10.10 23.07 35.31
CA VAL A 716 -10.37 24.00 36.41
C VAL A 716 -9.12 24.15 37.28
N LYS A 717 -8.76 25.39 37.62
CA LYS A 717 -7.59 25.66 38.47
C LYS A 717 -7.68 24.91 39.81
N GLY A 718 -6.64 24.16 40.14
CA GLY A 718 -6.57 23.35 41.37
C GLY A 718 -7.34 22.02 41.32
N GLU A 719 -7.93 21.67 40.17
CA GLU A 719 -8.45 20.33 39.92
C GLU A 719 -7.36 19.27 40.13
N LEU A 720 -7.74 18.13 40.70
CA LEU A 720 -6.82 17.05 41.00
C LEU A 720 -6.14 16.58 39.70
N PHE A 721 -4.81 16.55 39.71
CA PHE A 721 -3.92 16.13 38.61
C PHE A 721 -3.82 17.03 37.38
N HIS A 722 -4.89 17.73 37.00
CA HIS A 722 -4.98 18.46 35.72
C HIS A 722 -5.05 19.98 35.88
N GLY A 723 -5.37 20.49 37.07
CA GLY A 723 -5.60 21.91 37.33
C GLY A 723 -4.36 22.79 37.46
N ALA A 724 -3.22 22.34 36.92
CA ALA A 724 -1.96 23.08 36.90
C ALA A 724 -1.77 23.83 35.57
N ASN A 725 -0.80 24.75 35.53
CA ASN A 725 -0.37 25.40 34.29
C ASN A 725 0.22 24.34 33.35
N ASN A 726 -0.22 24.29 32.09
CA ASN A 726 0.42 23.47 31.07
C ASN A 726 1.65 24.23 30.55
N VAL A 727 2.83 23.63 30.69
CA VAL A 727 4.10 24.25 30.29
C VAL A 727 4.70 23.36 29.22
N ASP A 728 4.67 23.83 27.99
CA ASP A 728 4.95 23.01 26.82
C ASP A 728 6.12 23.58 26.02
N TYR A 729 7.05 22.69 25.64
CA TYR A 729 8.06 23.00 24.64
C TYR A 729 7.64 22.38 23.30
N MET A 730 6.98 23.20 22.50
CA MET A 730 6.43 22.83 21.20
C MET A 730 7.53 22.89 20.14
N ARG A 731 7.67 21.84 19.33
CA ARG A 731 8.59 21.79 18.19
C ARG A 731 7.82 21.54 16.90
N LEU A 732 7.99 22.43 15.93
CA LEU A 732 7.48 22.28 14.57
C LEU A 732 8.57 21.70 13.66
N TYR A 733 8.38 20.50 13.11
CA TYR A 733 9.32 19.88 12.18
C TYR A 733 8.85 20.06 10.75
N VAL A 734 9.71 20.65 9.92
CA VAL A 734 9.46 20.99 8.51
C VAL A 734 10.61 20.46 7.65
N PRO A 735 10.52 20.46 6.30
CA PRO A 735 11.61 19.99 5.44
C PRO A 735 12.95 20.64 5.77
N ALA A 736 14.03 19.85 5.71
CA ALA A 736 15.38 20.35 5.98
C ALA A 736 15.74 21.51 5.05
N GLY A 737 16.22 22.61 5.62
CA GLY A 737 16.56 23.83 4.88
C GLY A 737 15.42 24.84 4.76
N SER A 738 14.25 24.57 5.35
CA SER A 738 13.18 25.57 5.43
C SER A 738 13.61 26.80 6.23
N GLU A 739 13.22 27.98 5.75
CA GLU A 739 13.58 29.27 6.34
C GLU A 739 12.41 29.80 7.17
N LEU A 740 12.62 29.98 8.48
CA LEU A 740 11.62 30.62 9.35
C LEU A 740 11.63 32.14 9.13
N LEU A 741 10.52 32.69 8.69
CA LEU A 741 10.34 34.11 8.40
C LEU A 741 9.77 34.87 9.60
N GLU A 742 8.77 34.30 10.27
CA GLU A 742 8.11 34.91 11.43
C GLU A 742 7.66 33.83 12.41
N ALA A 743 7.69 34.16 13.72
CA ALA A 743 7.14 33.30 14.76
C ALA A 743 6.58 34.15 15.92
N ASN A 744 5.37 33.83 16.38
CA ASN A 744 4.64 34.59 17.40
C ASN A 744 3.91 33.69 18.42
N GLY A 745 3.60 34.24 19.60
CA GLY A 745 2.76 33.58 20.62
C GLY A 745 3.52 32.75 21.67
N PHE A 746 4.86 32.81 21.67
CA PHE A 746 5.70 32.05 22.61
C PHE A 746 5.95 32.82 23.92
N SER A 747 6.02 32.08 25.02
CA SER A 747 6.29 32.61 26.36
C SER A 747 7.23 31.65 27.11
N PRO A 748 8.56 31.86 27.04
CA PRO A 748 9.51 31.01 27.75
C PRO A 748 9.39 31.16 29.27
N PRO A 749 9.63 30.08 30.04
CA PRO A 749 9.88 30.18 31.47
C PRO A 749 11.07 31.10 31.76
N SER A 750 11.11 31.65 32.96
CA SER A 750 12.24 32.48 33.38
C SER A 750 13.55 31.68 33.43
N ASP A 751 14.65 32.27 32.96
CA ASP A 751 15.95 31.60 32.82
C ASP A 751 16.50 31.06 34.16
N ASP A 752 16.11 31.62 35.29
CA ASP A 752 16.51 31.20 36.64
C ASP A 752 15.83 29.91 37.13
N LEU A 753 14.76 29.47 36.47
CA LEU A 753 14.08 28.21 36.76
C LEU A 753 14.82 27.00 36.18
N PHE A 754 15.65 27.21 35.16
CA PHE A 754 16.40 26.13 34.52
C PHE A 754 17.57 25.69 35.41
N LYS A 755 17.58 24.40 35.75
CA LYS A 755 18.62 23.80 36.57
C LYS A 755 19.92 23.73 35.78
N LYS A 756 21.02 23.98 36.48
CA LYS A 756 22.36 23.85 35.89
C LYS A 756 22.79 22.39 35.94
N PRO A 757 23.19 21.79 34.80
CA PRO A 757 23.75 20.46 34.82
C PRO A 757 25.01 20.38 35.67
N LEU A 758 25.25 19.21 36.28
CA LEU A 758 26.45 19.00 37.07
C LEU A 758 27.69 19.03 36.17
N GLU A 759 28.79 19.60 36.66
CA GLU A 759 30.04 19.72 35.88
C GLU A 759 30.62 18.35 35.48
N ALA A 760 30.37 17.32 36.29
CA ALA A 760 30.84 15.96 36.05
C ALA A 760 30.04 15.23 34.96
N ASP A 761 28.82 15.67 34.66
CA ASP A 761 27.94 15.01 33.70
C ASP A 761 28.44 15.30 32.27
N GLN A 762 28.55 14.25 31.46
CA GLN A 762 29.08 14.37 30.10
C GLN A 762 28.00 14.86 29.13
N PRO A 763 28.35 15.56 28.04
CA PRO A 763 27.43 15.76 26.92
C PRO A 763 26.94 14.41 26.38
N ASP A 764 25.66 14.32 26.04
CA ASP A 764 25.12 13.11 25.43
C ASP A 764 25.49 13.03 23.94
N PRO A 765 26.13 11.95 23.47
CA PRO A 765 26.55 11.83 22.08
C PRO A 765 25.37 11.72 21.10
N THR A 766 24.28 11.05 21.48
CA THR A 766 23.09 10.93 20.63
C THR A 766 22.43 12.29 20.46
N LEU A 767 22.27 13.05 21.55
CA LEU A 767 21.75 14.42 21.50
C LEU A 767 22.62 15.32 20.62
N ALA A 768 23.94 15.28 20.78
CA ALA A 768 24.87 16.09 19.99
C ALA A 768 24.89 15.72 18.49
N GLN A 769 24.63 14.45 18.15
CA GLN A 769 24.51 14.00 16.76
C GLN A 769 23.16 14.36 16.15
N THR A 770 22.09 14.33 16.95
CA THR A 770 20.73 14.62 16.49
C THR A 770 20.47 16.11 16.38
N GLU A 771 20.79 16.90 17.41
CA GLU A 771 20.53 18.34 17.45
C GLU A 771 21.73 19.13 16.90
N GLN A 772 21.66 19.50 15.62
CA GLN A 772 22.72 20.22 14.92
C GLN A 772 22.32 21.67 14.59
N HIS A 773 23.32 22.53 14.36
CA HIS A 773 23.15 23.93 13.95
C HIS A 773 22.12 24.74 14.76
N VAL A 774 22.09 24.51 16.08
CA VAL A 774 21.18 25.19 17.01
C VAL A 774 21.40 26.70 16.95
N ARG A 775 20.32 27.46 16.69
CA ARG A 775 20.35 28.92 16.52
C ARG A 775 19.05 29.55 17.00
N LYS A 776 19.06 30.85 17.31
CA LYS A 776 17.83 31.59 17.65
C LYS A 776 17.17 32.12 16.38
N GLY A 777 15.86 31.93 16.25
CA GLY A 777 15.02 32.47 15.19
C GLY A 777 14.15 33.65 15.62
N PRO A 778 13.30 34.16 14.71
CA PRO A 778 12.23 35.11 15.04
C PRO A 778 11.38 34.66 16.23
N GLY A 779 10.79 35.59 16.98
CA GLY A 779 9.93 35.25 18.13
C GLY A 779 10.65 34.59 19.31
N GLY A 780 11.98 34.49 19.29
CA GLY A 780 12.77 33.84 20.33
C GLY A 780 12.73 32.31 20.28
N VAL A 781 12.20 31.72 19.20
CA VAL A 781 12.22 30.26 19.01
C VAL A 781 13.63 29.76 18.75
N VAL A 782 13.88 28.50 19.08
CA VAL A 782 15.12 27.78 18.80
C VAL A 782 14.95 27.05 17.47
N ILE A 783 15.83 27.30 16.51
CA ILE A 783 15.89 26.57 15.25
C ILE A 783 17.00 25.53 15.36
N THR A 784 16.67 24.27 15.07
CA THR A 784 17.62 23.15 15.12
C THR A 784 17.49 22.34 13.83
N ASP A 785 18.59 21.86 13.29
CA ASP A 785 18.57 20.85 12.24
C ASP A 785 18.69 19.49 12.92
N GLU A 786 17.63 18.68 12.86
CA GLU A 786 17.57 17.39 13.56
C GLU A 786 16.73 16.38 12.77
N LEU A 787 17.13 15.10 12.82
CA LEU A 787 16.37 13.99 12.21
C LEU A 787 16.06 14.17 10.71
N GLY A 788 16.95 14.82 9.95
CA GLY A 788 16.72 15.12 8.53
C GLY A 788 15.65 16.19 8.27
N ARG A 789 15.34 17.00 9.28
CA ARG A 789 14.35 18.08 9.28
C ARG A 789 14.95 19.37 9.81
N THR A 790 14.27 20.49 9.56
CA THR A 790 14.48 21.72 10.31
C THR A 790 13.34 21.84 11.33
N SER A 791 13.70 22.09 12.59
CA SER A 791 12.81 22.14 13.75
C SER A 791 12.73 23.58 14.27
N PHE A 792 11.53 24.07 14.56
CA PHE A 792 11.28 25.36 15.22
C PHE A 792 10.68 25.11 16.61
N GLY A 793 11.48 25.26 17.65
CA GLY A 793 11.14 24.98 19.05
C GLY A 793 10.82 26.24 19.85
N GLY A 794 9.65 26.29 20.49
CA GLY A 794 9.22 27.43 21.30
C GLY A 794 8.40 27.01 22.51
N TRP A 795 8.45 27.83 23.57
CA TRP A 795 7.70 27.58 24.78
C TRP A 795 6.29 28.16 24.71
N VAL A 796 5.30 27.36 25.09
CA VAL A 796 3.91 27.75 25.24
C VAL A 796 3.47 27.44 26.67
N GLN A 797 2.88 28.41 27.35
CA GLN A 797 2.37 28.25 28.71
C GLN A 797 0.89 28.56 28.71
N LEU A 798 0.08 27.71 29.34
CA LEU A 798 -1.37 27.84 29.28
C LEU A 798 -2.00 27.54 30.64
N GLU A 799 -2.45 28.60 31.32
CA GLU A 799 -3.15 28.45 32.60
C GLU A 799 -4.51 27.76 32.39
N PRO A 800 -5.07 27.09 33.43
CA PRO A 800 -6.43 26.56 33.37
C PRO A 800 -7.45 27.63 32.96
N GLY A 801 -8.23 27.36 31.90
CA GLY A 801 -9.20 28.27 31.29
C GLY A 801 -8.63 29.22 30.23
N GLU A 802 -7.32 29.21 29.96
CA GLU A 802 -6.69 30.05 28.95
C GLU A 802 -6.74 29.40 27.55
N THR A 803 -6.83 30.26 26.52
CA THR A 803 -6.60 29.90 25.12
C THR A 803 -5.43 30.73 24.60
N ARG A 804 -4.50 30.09 23.89
CA ARG A 804 -3.36 30.77 23.25
C ARG A 804 -3.19 30.31 21.82
N THR A 805 -2.80 31.25 20.97
CA THR A 805 -2.48 30.99 19.57
C THR A 805 -1.00 31.25 19.33
N THR A 806 -0.34 30.31 18.66
CA THR A 806 1.02 30.45 18.15
C THR A 806 1.00 30.41 16.64
N VAL A 807 1.94 31.13 16.02
CA VAL A 807 2.04 31.22 14.56
C VAL A 807 3.49 31.00 14.14
N PHE A 808 3.69 30.15 13.14
CA PHE A 808 4.94 30.00 12.42
C PHE A 808 4.70 30.32 10.94
N HIS A 809 5.47 31.24 10.37
CA HIS A 809 5.49 31.51 8.93
C HIS A 809 6.87 31.17 8.39
N TYR A 810 6.94 30.24 7.45
CA TYR A 810 8.20 29.75 6.90
C TYR A 810 8.11 29.50 5.39
N ARG A 811 9.28 29.53 4.75
CA ARG A 811 9.45 29.24 3.32
C ARG A 811 10.12 27.88 3.12
N LEU A 812 9.62 27.11 2.16
CA LEU A 812 10.21 25.82 1.79
C LEU A 812 11.50 25.98 0.97
N PRO A 813 12.44 25.02 1.08
CA PRO A 813 13.68 25.02 0.29
C PRO A 813 13.48 24.58 -1.17
N HIS A 814 12.34 23.96 -1.48
CA HIS A 814 12.03 23.40 -2.80
C HIS A 814 10.77 24.03 -3.37
N THR A 815 10.79 24.30 -4.68
CA THR A 815 9.60 24.75 -5.41
C THR A 815 8.71 23.59 -5.78
N THR A 816 7.44 23.86 -6.12
CA THR A 816 6.53 22.85 -6.65
C THR A 816 6.99 22.25 -7.99
N PHE A 817 7.83 22.97 -8.74
CA PHE A 817 8.49 22.43 -9.93
C PHE A 817 9.65 21.49 -9.59
N ASP A 818 10.41 21.76 -8.53
CA ASP A 818 11.44 20.84 -8.04
C ASP A 818 10.80 19.53 -7.55
N MET A 819 9.70 19.64 -6.80
CA MET A 819 8.89 18.49 -6.37
C MET A 819 8.36 17.69 -7.57
N ALA A 820 7.86 18.37 -8.60
CA ALA A 820 7.40 17.71 -9.84
C ALA A 820 8.53 16.96 -10.54
N ASN A 821 9.72 17.55 -10.66
CA ASN A 821 10.88 16.90 -11.27
C ASN A 821 11.34 15.68 -10.45
N ALA A 822 11.27 15.74 -9.12
CA ALA A 822 11.62 14.63 -8.25
C ALA A 822 10.62 13.47 -8.34
N LEU A 823 9.33 13.77 -8.52
CA LEU A 823 8.25 12.77 -8.43
C LEU A 823 7.72 12.25 -9.77
N LEU A 824 7.80 13.04 -10.85
CA LEU A 824 7.11 12.73 -12.12
C LEU A 824 8.02 12.39 -13.30
N THR A 825 9.31 12.74 -13.27
CA THR A 825 10.17 12.58 -14.46
C THR A 825 11.16 11.42 -14.35
N GLU A 826 10.85 10.31 -15.02
CA GLU A 826 11.87 9.36 -15.50
C GLU A 826 12.47 9.90 -16.82
N GLY A 827 13.77 10.22 -16.83
CA GLY A 827 14.49 10.49 -18.08
C GLY A 827 14.54 11.95 -18.53
N SER A 828 15.42 12.74 -17.91
CA SER A 828 16.22 13.83 -18.51
C SER A 828 15.54 15.07 -19.12
N LYS A 829 14.21 15.23 -19.13
CA LYS A 829 13.58 16.51 -19.52
C LYS A 829 12.74 17.08 -18.37
N ARG A 830 13.18 18.23 -17.84
CA ARG A 830 12.39 19.05 -16.92
C ARG A 830 11.11 19.47 -17.61
N ASP A 831 9.97 18.98 -17.14
CA ASP A 831 8.66 19.43 -17.58
C ASP A 831 8.25 20.62 -16.71
N GLN A 832 8.33 21.83 -17.27
CA GLN A 832 7.88 23.06 -16.59
C GLN A 832 6.37 23.28 -16.70
N THR A 833 5.65 22.39 -17.38
CA THR A 833 4.20 22.52 -17.60
C THR A 833 3.36 21.91 -16.47
N ARG A 834 4.03 21.22 -15.53
CA ARG A 834 3.42 20.58 -14.37
C ARG A 834 4.11 21.04 -13.09
N ALA A 835 3.31 21.28 -12.06
CA ALA A 835 3.78 21.55 -10.70
C ALA A 835 3.17 20.53 -9.75
N VAL A 836 3.91 20.14 -8.70
CA VAL A 836 3.43 19.21 -7.68
C VAL A 836 3.61 19.85 -6.32
N TYR A 837 2.57 19.75 -5.49
CA TYR A 837 2.68 20.05 -4.07
C TYR A 837 2.29 18.81 -3.30
N THR A 838 3.16 18.37 -2.38
CA THR A 838 2.85 17.29 -1.47
C THR A 838 3.27 17.67 -0.06
N MET A 839 2.46 17.31 0.93
CA MET A 839 2.72 17.55 2.34
C MET A 839 2.45 16.27 3.13
N LEU A 840 3.51 15.75 3.76
CA LEU A 840 3.40 14.67 4.75
C LEU A 840 3.06 15.26 6.12
N LEU A 841 1.88 14.97 6.64
CA LEU A 841 1.45 15.31 7.98
C LEU A 841 1.78 14.15 8.92
N THR A 842 2.73 14.35 9.83
CA THR A 842 3.12 13.33 10.81
C THR A 842 2.43 13.55 12.16
N SER A 843 1.61 12.59 12.61
CA SER A 843 0.95 12.65 13.91
C SER A 843 1.92 12.40 15.06
N GLN A 844 1.62 13.01 16.21
CA GLN A 844 2.28 12.74 17.48
C GLN A 844 1.51 11.65 18.22
N SER A 845 2.22 10.62 18.69
CA SER A 845 1.65 9.59 19.56
C SER A 845 1.05 10.21 20.82
N GLY A 846 -0.06 9.67 21.34
CA GLY A 846 -0.70 10.15 22.57
C GLY A 846 -1.51 11.45 22.42
N LYS A 847 -1.64 11.98 21.19
CA LYS A 847 -2.39 13.22 20.89
C LYS A 847 -3.61 12.98 19.99
N ALA A 848 -4.48 12.05 20.37
CA ALA A 848 -5.63 11.65 19.55
C ALA A 848 -6.70 12.74 19.32
N GLY A 849 -6.71 13.81 20.14
CA GLY A 849 -7.70 14.88 20.08
C GLY A 849 -7.33 16.08 19.21
N ARG A 850 -6.17 16.10 18.55
CA ARG A 850 -5.73 17.22 17.71
C ARG A 850 -6.54 17.27 16.42
N THR A 851 -7.02 18.45 16.05
CA THR A 851 -7.63 18.66 14.73
C THR A 851 -6.68 19.44 13.82
N PHE A 852 -6.88 19.32 12.51
CA PHE A 852 -6.18 20.14 11.54
C PHE A 852 -7.09 20.61 10.40
N ALA A 853 -6.74 21.74 9.82
CA ALA A 853 -7.32 22.26 8.58
C ALA A 853 -6.21 22.88 7.72
N GLN A 854 -6.04 22.36 6.52
CA GLN A 854 -5.12 22.84 5.51
C GLN A 854 -5.88 23.51 4.37
N HIS A 855 -5.37 24.64 3.93
CA HIS A 855 -5.83 25.37 2.76
C HIS A 855 -4.64 25.69 1.84
N VAL A 856 -4.69 25.25 0.58
CA VAL A 856 -3.62 25.48 -0.41
C VAL A 856 -4.06 26.51 -1.44
N GLN A 857 -3.43 27.68 -1.40
CA GLN A 857 -3.59 28.74 -2.39
C GLN A 857 -2.52 28.63 -3.47
N TYR A 858 -2.92 28.73 -4.73
CA TYR A 858 -2.03 28.67 -5.89
C TYR A 858 -2.49 29.66 -6.96
N PRO A 859 -1.64 29.98 -7.97
CA PRO A 859 -1.97 30.99 -8.97
C PRO A 859 -3.26 30.67 -9.74
N GLU A 860 -4.07 31.69 -10.04
CA GLU A 860 -5.35 31.53 -10.78
C GLU A 860 -5.16 30.93 -12.19
N SER A 861 -3.96 31.06 -12.77
CA SER A 861 -3.62 30.47 -14.06
C SER A 861 -3.40 28.96 -14.00
N TRP A 862 -3.29 28.37 -12.81
CA TRP A 862 -3.07 26.94 -12.64
C TRP A 862 -4.39 26.20 -12.46
N THR A 863 -4.43 24.97 -12.93
CA THR A 863 -5.59 24.08 -12.73
C THR A 863 -5.16 22.79 -12.06
N THR A 864 -5.92 22.31 -11.09
CA THR A 864 -5.67 21.01 -10.45
C THR A 864 -5.95 19.90 -11.45
N ALA A 865 -4.90 19.19 -11.87
CA ALA A 865 -5.00 18.03 -12.74
C ALA A 865 -5.36 16.76 -11.95
N TRP A 866 -4.87 16.65 -10.71
CA TRP A 866 -5.12 15.52 -9.83
C TRP A 866 -4.91 15.91 -8.35
N ASN A 867 -5.63 15.25 -7.45
CA ASN A 867 -5.38 15.28 -6.01
C ASN A 867 -5.73 13.93 -5.38
N ASN A 868 -5.06 13.56 -4.29
CA ASN A 868 -5.23 12.24 -3.68
C ASN A 868 -6.48 12.09 -2.80
N THR A 869 -6.98 13.17 -2.20
CA THR A 869 -8.05 13.10 -1.18
C THR A 869 -9.45 13.34 -1.76
N GLY A 870 -9.55 13.71 -3.04
CA GLY A 870 -10.78 14.24 -3.64
C GLY A 870 -11.21 15.60 -3.10
N ALA A 871 -10.62 16.09 -2.01
CA ALA A 871 -10.96 17.33 -1.33
C ALA A 871 -10.33 18.58 -2.00
N GLY A 872 -9.43 18.36 -2.96
CA GLY A 872 -8.79 19.44 -3.71
C GLY A 872 -7.83 20.24 -2.84
N ALA A 873 -7.98 21.56 -2.84
CA ALA A 873 -7.09 22.49 -2.14
C ALA A 873 -7.27 22.50 -0.61
N ASP A 874 -8.39 21.98 -0.13
CA ASP A 874 -8.79 22.03 1.27
C ASP A 874 -8.77 20.62 1.86
N LEU A 875 -8.13 20.44 3.01
CA LEU A 875 -8.13 19.17 3.74
C LEU A 875 -8.33 19.44 5.23
N SER A 876 -9.19 18.69 5.90
CA SER A 876 -9.37 18.84 7.35
C SER A 876 -9.78 17.53 8.00
N GLY A 877 -9.53 17.40 9.29
CA GLY A 877 -9.89 16.21 10.04
C GLY A 877 -9.23 16.14 11.41
N THR A 878 -9.32 14.96 12.01
CA THR A 878 -8.53 14.60 13.20
C THR A 878 -7.13 14.21 12.77
N TRP A 879 -6.11 14.68 13.50
CA TRP A 879 -4.71 14.38 13.22
C TRP A 879 -4.13 13.36 14.21
N ASP A 880 -4.68 12.14 14.18
CA ASP A 880 -4.29 11.03 15.06
C ASP A 880 -3.44 9.95 14.34
N HIS A 881 -3.20 10.10 13.05
CA HIS A 881 -2.37 9.21 12.23
C HIS A 881 -1.60 10.04 11.19
N ASP A 882 -0.57 9.43 10.60
CA ASP A 882 0.15 10.05 9.49
C ASP A 882 -0.76 10.12 8.27
N SER A 883 -0.68 11.22 7.52
CA SER A 883 -1.44 11.40 6.29
C SER A 883 -0.63 12.20 5.27
N VAL A 884 -1.00 12.08 4.00
CA VAL A 884 -0.35 12.82 2.91
C VAL A 884 -1.43 13.61 2.18
N ASN A 885 -1.17 14.88 1.93
CA ASN A 885 -1.90 15.65 0.91
C ASN A 885 -1.01 15.80 -0.32
N ALA A 886 -1.52 15.52 -1.50
CA ALA A 886 -0.79 15.60 -2.76
C ALA A 886 -1.68 16.19 -3.86
N LEU A 887 -1.14 17.21 -4.52
CA LEU A 887 -1.78 17.99 -5.57
C LEU A 887 -0.85 18.06 -6.78
N VAL A 888 -1.41 17.79 -7.96
CA VAL A 888 -0.73 17.98 -9.25
C VAL A 888 -1.45 19.07 -10.01
N PHE A 889 -0.71 20.07 -10.47
CA PHE A 889 -1.22 21.23 -11.20
C PHE A 889 -0.73 21.23 -12.65
N SER A 890 -1.57 21.72 -13.56
CA SER A 890 -1.18 22.16 -14.90
C SER A 890 -0.96 23.67 -14.88
N THR A 891 0.22 24.12 -15.29
CA THR A 891 0.66 25.53 -15.16
C THR A 891 0.51 26.36 -16.46
N ASN A 892 0.11 25.72 -17.57
CA ASN A 892 -0.12 26.36 -18.86
C ASN A 892 -1.62 26.43 -19.24
N ASP A 893 -1.98 27.47 -20.00
CA ASP A 893 -3.27 27.69 -20.69
C ASP A 893 -3.63 26.63 -21.76
N SER A 894 -2.95 25.48 -21.79
CA SER A 894 -3.29 24.35 -22.64
C SER A 894 -4.36 23.49 -21.97
N ALA A 895 -5.56 24.05 -21.80
CA ALA A 895 -6.80 23.32 -21.50
C ALA A 895 -7.24 22.36 -22.64
N LYS A 896 -6.30 21.67 -23.31
CA LYS A 896 -6.56 20.85 -24.51
C LYS A 896 -5.78 19.56 -24.65
N ALA A 897 -5.14 19.05 -23.60
CA ALA A 897 -4.64 17.68 -23.62
C ALA A 897 -5.06 16.97 -22.34
N GLY A 898 -6.30 16.46 -22.35
CA GLY A 898 -6.65 15.37 -21.46
C GLY A 898 -6.01 14.11 -22.01
N GLU A 899 -5.02 13.60 -21.30
CA GLU A 899 -4.57 12.21 -21.30
C GLU A 899 -3.86 11.90 -19.97
#